data_AF-A0A2E1A7B9-F1
#
_entry.id   AF-A0A2E1A7B9-F1
#
_cell.length_a   1.000
_cell.length_b   1.000
_cell.length_c   1.000
_cell.angle_alpha   90.00
_cell.angle_beta   90.00
_cell.angle_gamma   90.00
#
_symmetry.space_group_name_H-M   'P 1'
#
loop_
_entity.id
_entity.type
_entity.pdbx_description
1 polymer ?
#
loop_
_entity_poly.entity_id
_entity_poly.type
_entity_poly.pdbx_seq_one_letter_code
_entity_poly.pdbx_strand_id
1 'polypeptide(L)'
;MVSLEHFYYGQLVHYGEPVDERRIVARSANITEEMVSAANRYAMLPTLPNTSMSTWAVVRGGRNAPFIMVQSGIGAAGQEMRHLIFINGDTLRDLQGNLTLLTTLLDGQLPTFEMIANIQDPLDLATENIRSIDQQTDDILTLMSLTGNNTRNLEPLLSAIVQGVPLVVINAPTSEQTRTQFVQGLITLLPPSTRFSVTFATYRQREDGITAQISFMDQAPEGDALVYDWTDRSLSGTQTKDDYSHYITSQLRLDISLALQQAENLTQVAGWRFKSGDKLADALAYASKRQRLDDALDHNMPVSMADAGEVLGNDPTLSPDLQYAYAEHLMNLGLAMDEMAQADSVAPLLKKDEDIANMVITKLDEAIQESQGTRVFNALSRWMSREDGPTGEEWTNLMQLSTVAALQELVADHDLEGLNAFLDEVRQADPKLRIGRYATQIIHTVLPLASHDANLGVRLFALALMHLTDERFNRLMESDTFRSHLTGPVTRYLDALRKTGRQDAPLLVTAAESLGNSIKPIALRRLTELAYNQQRLDLIDTPALAELLRLVLQRENDRHDVMLATVVSAVNTHELQNLVQPGPRYILQILLALGRYDLLARAMIDQSRDLYPGEGQYEFIRMVQEFVAKTPLPADAIPEALRSLEANGIKGVTMVAIASGALESTRFAPELKGVAQRLITQIDESDAYKEVLQPEVVMTLIRYYSHHNATSGVRVATNLMPDVAAAKDNKEGLSALNRTFQLLWKTEDYRIIAYNMLRQYIRVADDVAARRVVEYFGKELGSQRAHQLGITYRFSQFMGNVDVTVYAQVLSQVTDLLENHAQIYEDDELYPSHRLLSTFKQTLYSNLNLDERHLLGEDFKKLANAIFAIGQDYERNSKRSPHYTDDMLKGAADPSSIVDVLHAAGGYLAQGRYYRLKLRGGSGYEVLEASQSKEVTNHIGLAAELLTAMTETWPPSQGPVMAVSDLKSELESMLNQLPRDTMREVRDKLAADWQRLAALIVHIYDRADRNILDPNNRNGRELDTQKRLPESAVEFYRMMYSFFLGN
;
A
#
# COMPACT_ATOMS: atom_id res chain seq x y z
N MET A 1 35.58 12.00 34.57
CA MET A 1 35.58 13.37 34.00
C MET A 1 34.69 13.36 32.77
N VAL A 2 33.85 14.39 32.60
CA VAL A 2 32.98 14.56 31.43
C VAL A 2 33.49 15.76 30.65
N SER A 3 33.65 15.59 29.33
CA SER A 3 34.12 16.65 28.44
C SER A 3 32.94 17.44 27.89
N LEU A 4 32.99 18.77 27.96
CA LEU A 4 31.89 19.69 27.66
C LEU A 4 32.25 20.62 26.51
N GLU A 5 31.32 20.75 25.56
CA GLU A 5 31.44 21.65 24.41
C GLU A 5 31.03 23.07 24.80
N HIS A 6 31.76 24.06 24.29
CA HIS A 6 31.52 25.46 24.63
C HIS A 6 31.93 26.43 23.52
N PHE A 7 31.41 27.65 23.60
CA PHE A 7 31.82 28.75 22.71
C PHE A 7 31.71 30.10 23.40
N TYR A 8 32.38 31.09 22.81
CA TYR A 8 32.37 32.48 23.22
C TYR A 8 31.62 33.35 22.20
N TYR A 9 30.71 34.17 22.69
CA TYR A 9 29.93 35.13 21.90
C TYR A 9 30.10 36.54 22.46
N GLY A 10 30.60 37.46 21.66
CA GLY A 10 30.94 38.82 22.10
C GLY A 10 31.59 39.68 21.02
N GLN A 11 32.36 40.67 21.43
CA GLN A 11 33.03 41.62 20.54
C GLN A 11 34.51 41.25 20.34
N LEU A 12 35.03 41.49 19.14
CA LEU A 12 36.46 41.41 18.87
C LEU A 12 37.15 42.67 19.40
N VAL A 13 38.40 42.54 19.82
CA VAL A 13 39.22 43.68 20.30
C VAL A 13 40.28 43.99 19.24
N HIS A 14 40.35 45.23 18.79
CA HIS A 14 41.43 45.72 17.94
C HIS A 14 42.07 46.95 18.58
N TYR A 15 43.41 46.95 18.67
CA TYR A 15 44.17 48.04 19.29
C TYR A 15 43.74 48.41 20.72
N GLY A 16 43.21 47.44 21.48
CA GLY A 16 42.79 47.64 22.87
C GLY A 16 41.37 48.22 23.03
N GLU A 17 40.62 48.40 21.95
CA GLU A 17 39.22 48.82 21.98
C GLU A 17 38.31 47.76 21.31
N PRO A 18 37.07 47.58 21.80
CA PRO A 18 36.10 46.68 21.19
C PRO A 18 35.62 47.23 19.84
N VAL A 19 35.63 46.39 18.80
CA VAL A 19 35.20 46.72 17.43
C VAL A 19 34.04 45.82 17.03
N ASP A 20 33.10 46.35 16.22
CA ASP A 20 31.99 45.64 15.57
C ASP A 20 30.79 45.17 16.45
N GLU A 21 29.75 44.70 15.75
CA GLU A 21 28.58 43.97 16.26
C GLU A 21 28.97 42.60 16.86
N ARG A 22 28.22 42.20 17.91
CA ARG A 22 28.44 40.95 18.67
C ARG A 22 28.32 39.70 17.76
N ARG A 23 29.32 38.82 17.83
CA ARG A 23 29.39 37.58 17.03
C ARG A 23 30.06 36.45 17.79
N ILE A 24 30.09 35.25 17.22
CA ILE A 24 30.91 34.15 17.75
C ILE A 24 32.37 34.48 17.53
N VAL A 25 33.15 34.50 18.61
CA VAL A 25 34.58 34.85 18.58
C VAL A 25 35.48 33.64 18.80
N ALA A 26 34.98 32.59 19.47
CA ALA A 26 35.66 31.30 19.54
C ALA A 26 34.67 30.14 19.77
N ARG A 27 34.93 28.95 19.23
CA ARG A 27 34.10 27.75 19.45
C ARG A 27 34.92 26.46 19.49
N SER A 28 34.48 25.47 20.28
CA SER A 28 35.01 24.10 20.23
C SER A 28 34.55 23.35 18.96
N ALA A 29 35.23 22.24 18.64
CA ALA A 29 35.09 21.57 17.34
C ALA A 29 33.69 21.02 17.04
N ASN A 30 32.95 20.57 18.07
CA ASN A 30 31.65 19.92 17.88
C ASN A 30 30.45 20.87 18.05
N ILE A 31 30.67 22.18 18.16
CA ILE A 31 29.58 23.16 18.23
C ILE A 31 28.91 23.32 16.86
N THR A 32 27.63 22.95 16.78
CA THR A 32 26.80 23.08 15.58
C THR A 32 26.06 24.42 15.53
N GLU A 33 25.61 24.84 14.35
CA GLU A 33 24.77 26.04 14.19
C GLU A 33 23.43 25.93 14.92
N GLU A 34 22.89 24.72 15.08
CA GLU A 34 21.67 24.48 15.86
C GLU A 34 21.90 24.76 17.36
N MET A 35 23.04 24.33 17.90
CA MET A 35 23.43 24.60 19.28
C MET A 35 23.58 26.11 19.52
N VAL A 36 24.23 26.82 18.60
CA VAL A 36 24.36 28.28 18.63
C VAL A 36 22.99 28.97 18.61
N SER A 37 22.10 28.55 17.70
CA SER A 37 20.76 29.11 17.59
C SER A 37 19.93 28.90 18.86
N ALA A 38 20.01 27.72 19.46
CA ALA A 38 19.38 27.42 20.74
C ALA A 38 19.92 28.31 21.87
N ALA A 39 21.24 28.49 21.94
CA ALA A 39 21.87 29.35 22.93
C ALA A 39 21.46 30.82 22.76
N ASN A 40 21.40 31.31 21.52
CA ASN A 40 20.96 32.67 21.22
C ASN A 40 19.50 32.92 21.59
N ARG A 41 18.67 31.88 21.55
CA ARG A 41 17.24 31.98 21.88
C ARG A 41 16.97 31.88 23.38
N TYR A 42 17.70 31.04 24.10
CA TYR A 42 17.33 30.64 25.47
C TYR A 42 18.33 31.07 26.55
N ALA A 43 19.55 31.47 26.20
CA ALA A 43 20.65 31.68 27.14
C ALA A 43 21.36 33.04 26.98
N MET A 44 20.66 34.08 26.53
CA MET A 44 21.20 35.43 26.35
C MET A 44 21.27 36.22 27.66
N LEU A 45 22.28 35.93 28.48
CA LEU A 45 22.44 36.56 29.80
C LEU A 45 22.96 38.00 29.68
N PRO A 46 22.39 38.99 30.38
CA PRO A 46 22.94 40.33 30.43
C PRO A 46 24.15 40.42 31.39
N THR A 47 25.04 41.37 31.11
CA THR A 47 26.11 41.78 32.02
C THR A 47 25.53 42.60 33.18
N LEU A 48 26.18 42.57 34.34
CA LEU A 48 25.74 43.36 35.50
C LEU A 48 26.14 44.84 35.30
N PRO A 49 25.20 45.80 35.35
CA PRO A 49 25.50 47.21 35.09
C PRO A 49 26.55 47.76 36.07
N ASN A 50 27.49 48.56 35.56
CA ASN A 50 28.48 49.32 36.35
C ASN A 50 29.37 48.48 37.29
N THR A 51 29.57 47.20 36.99
CA THR A 51 30.52 46.35 37.74
C THR A 51 31.36 45.51 36.78
N SER A 52 32.57 45.13 37.22
CA SER A 52 33.43 44.17 36.51
C SER A 52 33.12 42.71 36.89
N MET A 53 32.05 42.48 37.66
CA MET A 53 31.67 41.15 38.14
C MET A 53 30.91 40.39 37.04
N SER A 54 31.20 39.10 36.88
CA SER A 54 30.47 38.25 35.95
C SER A 54 29.15 37.76 36.55
N THR A 55 28.17 37.52 35.69
CA THR A 55 26.90 36.86 36.02
C THR A 55 26.89 35.50 35.35
N TRP A 56 26.18 34.54 35.92
CA TRP A 56 25.97 33.25 35.28
C TRP A 56 24.59 32.64 35.54
N ALA A 57 24.23 31.68 34.69
CA ALA A 57 22.95 30.98 34.74
C ALA A 57 23.09 29.54 34.25
N VAL A 58 22.17 28.68 34.70
CA VAL A 58 21.92 27.35 34.13
C VAL A 58 20.48 27.31 33.68
N VAL A 59 20.27 27.20 32.37
CA VAL A 59 18.96 27.27 31.72
C VAL A 59 18.73 26.09 30.79
N ARG A 60 17.46 25.83 30.43
CA ARG A 60 17.12 24.77 29.46
C ARG A 60 17.26 25.30 28.04
N GLY A 61 17.97 24.58 27.17
CA GLY A 61 18.16 24.95 25.75
C GLY A 61 16.96 24.72 24.83
N GLY A 62 15.78 24.40 25.37
CA GLY A 62 14.58 24.02 24.61
C GLY A 62 14.10 22.59 24.87
N ARG A 63 13.06 22.14 24.15
CA ARG A 63 12.52 20.77 24.27
C ARG A 63 13.50 19.80 23.60
N ASN A 64 14.05 18.85 24.36
CA ASN A 64 15.07 17.87 23.93
C ASN A 64 16.46 18.44 23.59
N ALA A 65 16.76 19.67 24.00
CA ALA A 65 18.11 20.25 23.90
C ALA A 65 18.87 20.10 25.22
N PRO A 66 20.22 20.06 25.19
CA PRO A 66 21.03 20.09 26.41
C PRO A 66 20.76 21.36 27.25
N PHE A 67 21.11 21.30 28.53
CA PHE A 67 21.15 22.48 29.36
C PHE A 67 22.29 23.38 28.92
N ILE A 68 22.11 24.68 29.11
CA ILE A 68 23.09 25.69 28.74
C ILE A 68 23.49 26.41 30.02
N MET A 69 24.75 26.25 30.40
CA MET A 69 25.39 27.11 31.40
C MET A 69 25.98 28.31 30.65
N VAL A 70 25.67 29.52 31.11
CA VAL A 70 26.17 30.76 30.49
C VAL A 70 26.79 31.63 31.56
N GLN A 71 27.98 32.15 31.28
CA GLN A 71 28.62 33.24 32.02
C GLN A 71 28.62 34.50 31.14
N SER A 72 28.30 35.67 31.69
CA SER A 72 28.36 36.95 31.00
C SER A 72 29.12 37.97 31.82
N GLY A 73 29.97 38.78 31.18
CA GLY A 73 30.74 39.80 31.85
C GLY A 73 31.38 40.78 30.89
N ILE A 74 31.99 41.82 31.46
CA ILE A 74 32.82 42.80 30.75
C ILE A 74 34.27 42.36 30.90
N GLY A 75 34.94 42.10 29.78
CA GLY A 75 36.34 41.67 29.76
C GLY A 75 37.33 42.83 29.94
N ALA A 76 38.62 42.49 29.92
CA ALA A 76 39.72 43.40 30.28
C ALA A 76 39.80 44.70 29.44
N ALA A 77 39.40 44.65 28.18
CA ALA A 77 39.42 45.77 27.24
C ALA A 77 38.05 46.47 27.13
N GLY A 78 37.14 46.24 28.08
CA GLY A 78 35.80 46.82 28.07
C GLY A 78 34.82 46.13 27.12
N GLN A 79 35.22 45.00 26.51
CA GLN A 79 34.39 44.23 25.59
C GLN A 79 33.36 43.38 26.33
N GLU A 80 32.13 43.31 25.83
CA GLU A 80 31.11 42.41 26.37
C GLU A 80 31.28 41.00 25.82
N MET A 81 31.29 40.02 26.72
CA MET A 81 31.53 38.62 26.41
C MET A 81 30.54 37.70 27.11
N ARG A 82 30.19 36.61 26.42
CA ARG A 82 29.45 35.48 26.96
C ARG A 82 30.21 34.19 26.69
N HIS A 83 30.31 33.34 27.70
CA HIS A 83 30.82 31.98 27.60
C HIS A 83 29.66 31.02 27.79
N LEU A 84 29.36 30.23 26.76
CA LEU A 84 28.23 29.31 26.74
C LEU A 84 28.74 27.87 26.70
N ILE A 85 28.33 27.07 27.69
CA ILE A 85 28.75 25.68 27.91
C ILE A 85 27.51 24.78 27.85
N PHE A 86 27.57 23.72 27.04
CA PHE A 86 26.48 22.77 26.92
C PHE A 86 26.66 21.59 27.86
N ILE A 87 25.65 21.31 28.67
CA ILE A 87 25.67 20.24 29.67
C ILE A 87 24.48 19.30 29.45
N ASN A 88 24.74 18.01 29.33
CA ASN A 88 23.69 17.01 29.19
C ASN A 88 22.92 16.84 30.50
N GLY A 89 21.62 16.51 30.39
CA GLY A 89 20.75 16.34 31.55
C GLY A 89 21.21 15.22 32.49
N ASP A 90 21.75 14.13 31.95
CA ASP A 90 22.29 13.03 32.77
C ASP A 90 23.54 13.46 33.54
N THR A 91 24.43 14.25 32.93
CA THR A 91 25.60 14.82 33.63
C THR A 91 25.17 15.71 34.79
N LEU A 92 24.18 16.58 34.62
CA LEU A 92 23.66 17.39 35.73
C LEU A 92 22.97 16.54 36.81
N ARG A 93 22.36 15.42 36.45
CA ARG A 93 21.77 14.47 37.41
C ARG A 93 22.86 13.80 38.25
N ASP A 94 23.96 13.40 37.63
CA ASP A 94 25.10 12.76 38.32
C ASP A 94 25.77 13.71 39.32
N LEU A 95 25.72 15.03 39.07
CA LEU A 95 26.19 16.04 40.02
C LEU A 95 25.30 16.16 41.27
N GLN A 96 24.10 15.57 41.27
CA GLN A 96 23.13 15.63 42.38
C GLN A 96 22.89 17.05 42.93
N GLY A 97 22.90 18.05 42.03
CA GLY A 97 22.71 19.46 42.40
C GLY A 97 23.93 20.12 43.08
N ASN A 98 25.15 19.59 42.92
CA ASN A 98 26.36 20.23 43.45
C ASN A 98 26.81 21.40 42.56
N LEU A 99 26.39 22.62 42.89
CA LEU A 99 26.73 23.83 42.14
C LEU A 99 28.20 24.23 42.25
N THR A 100 28.91 23.81 43.31
CA THR A 100 30.34 24.12 43.47
C THR A 100 31.19 23.50 42.37
N LEU A 101 30.81 22.32 41.88
CA LEU A 101 31.48 21.71 40.73
C LEU A 101 31.21 22.49 39.44
N LEU A 102 30.03 23.10 39.29
CA LEU A 102 29.76 23.95 38.12
C LEU A 102 30.55 25.26 38.18
N THR A 103 30.73 25.84 39.36
CA THR A 103 31.50 27.09 39.49
C THR A 103 32.97 26.96 39.07
N THR A 104 33.54 25.74 39.00
CA THR A 104 34.90 25.55 38.48
C THR A 104 35.02 25.77 36.98
N LEU A 105 33.89 25.84 36.26
CA LEU A 105 33.83 26.10 34.82
C LEU A 105 33.73 27.60 34.50
N LEU A 106 33.59 28.46 35.50
CA LEU A 106 33.52 29.91 35.33
C LEU A 106 34.91 30.49 35.18
N ASP A 107 35.10 31.36 34.19
CA ASP A 107 36.33 32.11 34.03
C ASP A 107 36.41 33.24 35.07
N GLY A 108 37.51 33.32 35.81
CA GLY A 108 37.74 34.46 36.71
C GLY A 108 37.89 35.80 35.97
N GLN A 109 38.37 35.77 34.73
CA GLN A 109 38.44 36.93 33.83
C GLN A 109 38.20 36.47 32.39
N LEU A 110 37.17 37.01 31.74
CA LEU A 110 36.79 36.60 30.38
C LEU A 110 37.89 36.96 29.35
N PRO A 111 38.22 36.04 28.42
CA PRO A 111 39.30 36.24 27.45
C PRO A 111 39.01 37.34 26.41
N THR A 112 40.08 37.91 25.85
CA THR A 112 40.05 38.87 24.73
C THR A 112 40.44 38.17 23.43
N PHE A 113 39.70 38.40 22.35
CA PHE A 113 39.99 37.82 21.03
C PHE A 113 40.23 38.94 19.99
N GLU A 114 41.40 38.92 19.35
CA GLU A 114 41.70 39.82 18.22
C GLU A 114 41.15 39.31 16.89
N MET A 115 40.96 38.00 16.75
CA MET A 115 40.42 37.36 15.54
C MET A 115 39.63 36.11 15.94
N ILE A 116 38.75 35.63 15.04
CA ILE A 116 37.95 34.43 15.30
C ILE A 116 38.89 33.23 15.49
N ALA A 117 38.79 32.58 16.65
CA ALA A 117 39.66 31.46 17.04
C ALA A 117 38.87 30.14 17.09
N ASN A 118 39.57 29.02 16.91
CA ASN A 118 39.05 27.70 17.25
C ASN A 118 39.58 27.31 18.63
N ILE A 119 38.70 26.85 19.51
CA ILE A 119 39.08 26.32 20.83
C ILE A 119 39.52 24.87 20.61
N GLN A 120 40.78 24.55 20.93
CA GLN A 120 41.35 23.23 20.62
C GLN A 120 40.92 22.14 21.60
N ASP A 121 40.64 22.48 22.87
CA ASP A 121 40.29 21.51 23.91
C ASP A 121 38.91 21.80 24.53
N PRO A 122 38.01 20.80 24.66
CA PRO A 122 36.77 20.90 25.43
C PRO A 122 37.03 21.02 26.95
N LEU A 123 36.02 21.47 27.71
CA LEU A 123 36.13 21.67 29.16
C LEU A 123 35.88 20.37 29.94
N ASP A 124 36.77 20.03 30.88
CA ASP A 124 36.61 18.85 31.72
C ASP A 124 35.88 19.17 33.04
N LEU A 125 34.82 18.43 33.32
CA LEU A 125 34.08 18.47 34.58
C LEU A 125 34.30 17.17 35.39
N ALA A 126 34.73 17.31 36.64
CA ALA A 126 34.83 16.19 37.57
C ALA A 126 33.47 15.85 38.17
N THR A 127 33.05 14.58 38.08
CA THR A 127 31.75 14.08 38.58
C THR A 127 31.87 13.27 39.88
N GLU A 128 33.07 13.07 40.41
CA GLU A 128 33.35 12.11 41.50
C GLU A 128 33.19 12.70 42.93
N ASN A 129 32.73 13.95 43.08
CA ASN A 129 32.66 14.64 44.37
C ASN A 129 31.23 15.05 44.74
N ILE A 130 30.38 14.06 45.05
CA ILE A 130 29.02 14.27 45.57
C ILE A 130 29.12 14.84 46.99
N ARG A 131 28.26 15.81 47.32
CA ARG A 131 28.29 16.48 48.64
C ARG A 131 27.92 15.52 49.77
N SER A 132 28.74 15.49 50.81
CA SER A 132 28.45 14.71 52.02
C SER A 132 27.21 15.23 52.76
N ILE A 133 26.61 14.42 53.64
CA ILE A 133 25.47 14.84 54.48
C ILE A 133 25.83 16.08 55.29
N ASP A 134 27.06 16.18 55.81
CA ASP A 134 27.53 17.35 56.55
C ASP A 134 27.56 18.62 55.68
N GLN A 135 28.07 18.51 54.44
CA GLN A 135 28.08 19.62 53.50
C GLN A 135 26.67 20.05 53.06
N GLN A 136 25.75 19.10 52.90
CA GLN A 136 24.35 19.38 52.61
C GLN A 136 23.63 20.03 53.81
N THR A 137 24.00 19.63 55.03
CA THR A 137 23.53 20.26 56.26
C THR A 137 24.00 21.71 56.34
N ASP A 138 25.27 21.98 56.04
CA ASP A 138 25.83 23.32 56.00
C ASP A 138 25.14 24.22 54.94
N ASP A 139 24.75 23.66 53.79
CA ASP A 139 23.98 24.39 52.78
C ASP A 139 22.60 24.81 53.29
N ILE A 140 21.89 23.90 53.97
CA ILE A 140 20.57 24.18 54.55
C ILE A 140 20.69 25.21 55.67
N LEU A 141 21.71 25.09 56.54
CA LEU A 141 21.98 26.08 57.59
C LEU A 141 22.29 27.46 57.00
N THR A 142 23.05 27.50 55.90
CA THR A 142 23.34 28.73 55.16
C THR A 142 22.05 29.33 54.60
N LEU A 143 21.18 28.53 53.96
CA LEU A 143 19.88 28.98 53.48
C LEU A 143 18.99 29.53 54.60
N MET A 144 18.94 28.85 55.75
CA MET A 144 18.20 29.31 56.92
C MET A 144 18.69 30.69 57.36
N SER A 145 20.01 30.89 57.44
CA SER A 145 20.60 32.19 57.76
C SER A 145 20.21 33.28 56.75
N LEU A 146 20.28 32.98 55.45
CA LEU A 146 19.93 33.89 54.35
C LEU A 146 18.42 34.22 54.29
N THR A 147 17.57 33.33 54.81
CA THR A 147 16.11 33.53 54.93
C THR A 147 15.67 34.10 56.28
N GLY A 148 16.63 34.53 57.11
CA GLY A 148 16.36 35.17 58.40
C GLY A 148 16.02 34.21 59.55
N ASN A 149 16.40 32.94 59.44
CA ASN A 149 16.07 31.84 60.33
C ASN A 149 14.56 31.60 60.50
N ASN A 150 13.76 32.05 59.53
CA ASN A 150 12.32 31.89 59.54
C ASN A 150 11.90 30.70 58.67
N THR A 151 11.70 29.54 59.29
CA THR A 151 11.26 28.31 58.60
C THR A 151 9.91 28.45 57.92
N ARG A 152 9.09 29.46 58.27
CA ARG A 152 7.83 29.78 57.57
C ARG A 152 8.04 30.31 56.16
N ASN A 153 9.22 30.86 55.86
CA ASN A 153 9.57 31.31 54.52
C ASN A 153 10.05 30.15 53.63
N LEU A 154 10.56 29.05 54.21
CA LEU A 154 11.12 27.94 53.43
C LEU A 154 10.06 27.11 52.70
N GLU A 155 8.89 26.88 53.30
CA GLU A 155 7.81 26.09 52.69
C GLU A 155 7.27 26.76 51.41
N PRO A 156 6.93 28.06 51.37
CA PRO A 156 6.55 28.72 50.12
C PRO A 156 7.67 28.76 49.08
N LEU A 157 8.93 28.96 49.50
CA LEU A 157 10.07 28.97 48.58
C LEU A 157 10.28 27.61 47.91
N LEU A 158 10.23 26.52 48.69
CA LEU A 158 10.32 25.16 48.17
C LEU A 158 9.10 24.83 47.30
N SER A 159 7.90 25.24 47.73
CA SER A 159 6.67 24.98 46.98
C SER A 159 6.67 25.66 45.61
N ALA A 160 7.18 26.88 45.52
CA ALA A 160 7.33 27.57 44.23
C ALA A 160 8.23 26.78 43.27
N ILE A 161 9.32 26.18 43.77
CA ILE A 161 10.21 25.34 42.97
C ILE A 161 9.50 24.06 42.52
N VAL A 162 8.83 23.36 43.44
CA VAL A 162 8.13 22.10 43.15
C VAL A 162 7.00 22.29 42.15
N GLN A 163 6.23 23.37 42.28
CA GLN A 163 5.10 23.70 41.41
C GLN A 163 5.50 24.39 40.10
N GLY A 164 6.78 24.74 39.93
CA GLY A 164 7.25 25.44 38.73
C GLY A 164 6.84 26.91 38.67
N VAL A 165 6.47 27.53 39.79
CA VAL A 165 6.21 28.99 39.88
C VAL A 165 7.54 29.75 39.95
N PRO A 166 7.79 30.72 39.05
CA PRO A 166 9.04 31.49 39.06
C PRO A 166 9.30 32.16 40.41
N LEU A 167 10.48 31.92 40.97
CA LEU A 167 10.98 32.55 42.19
C LEU A 167 11.91 33.70 41.80
N VAL A 168 11.50 34.93 42.14
CA VAL A 168 12.29 36.13 41.91
C VAL A 168 12.81 36.68 43.23
N VAL A 169 14.12 36.89 43.30
CA VAL A 169 14.80 37.49 44.45
C VAL A 169 15.19 38.91 44.11
N ILE A 170 14.70 39.88 44.87
CA ILE A 170 15.02 41.30 44.71
C ILE A 170 15.90 41.80 45.86
N ASN A 171 16.57 42.94 45.65
CA ASN A 171 17.44 43.58 46.64
C ASN A 171 18.58 42.67 47.16
N ALA A 172 18.97 41.66 46.40
CA ALA A 172 20.05 40.75 46.78
C ALA A 172 21.45 41.35 46.56
N PRO A 173 22.44 41.02 47.41
CA PRO A 173 23.83 41.42 47.24
C PRO A 173 24.35 41.08 45.84
N THR A 174 25.24 41.89 45.28
CA THR A 174 25.88 41.64 43.97
C THR A 174 26.90 40.51 43.98
N SER A 175 27.17 39.90 45.15
CA SER A 175 28.05 38.74 45.31
C SER A 175 27.47 37.51 44.63
N GLU A 176 28.14 37.05 43.59
CA GLU A 176 27.80 35.81 42.87
C GLU A 176 27.81 34.60 43.82
N GLN A 177 28.82 34.48 44.69
CA GLN A 177 28.94 33.40 45.66
C GLN A 177 27.72 33.32 46.58
N THR A 178 27.25 34.46 47.08
CA THR A 178 26.11 34.52 48.00
C THR A 178 24.80 34.14 47.30
N ARG A 179 24.61 34.58 46.05
CA ARG A 179 23.46 34.20 45.22
C ARG A 179 23.47 32.69 44.92
N THR A 180 24.63 32.13 44.61
CA THR A 180 24.81 30.68 44.36
C THR A 180 24.54 29.85 45.61
N GLN A 181 25.00 30.27 46.80
CA GLN A 181 24.71 29.59 48.07
C GLN A 181 23.22 29.54 48.40
N PHE A 182 22.48 30.60 48.09
CA PHE A 182 21.02 30.62 48.25
C PHE A 182 20.34 29.56 47.38
N VAL A 183 20.73 29.47 46.09
CA VAL A 183 20.21 28.45 45.18
C VAL A 183 20.60 27.04 45.63
N GLN A 184 21.86 26.83 46.04
CA GLN A 184 22.37 25.54 46.51
C GLN A 184 21.53 25.00 47.67
N GLY A 185 21.26 25.82 48.70
CA GLY A 185 20.48 25.36 49.84
C GLY A 185 19.03 24.98 49.49
N LEU A 186 18.41 25.69 48.53
CA LEU A 186 17.03 25.40 48.10
C LEU A 186 16.94 24.08 47.34
N ILE A 187 17.88 23.81 46.43
CA ILE A 187 17.88 22.55 45.67
C ILE A 187 18.28 21.37 46.54
N THR A 188 19.08 21.55 47.59
CA THR A 188 19.44 20.49 48.53
C THR A 188 18.22 19.90 49.25
N LEU A 189 17.14 20.67 49.43
CA LEU A 189 15.88 20.20 50.02
C LEU A 189 15.08 19.26 49.11
N LEU A 190 15.43 19.13 47.81
CA LEU A 190 14.79 18.20 46.87
C LEU A 190 15.54 16.85 46.84
N PRO A 191 14.87 15.74 46.42
CA PRO A 191 15.55 14.45 46.26
C PRO A 191 16.64 14.57 45.19
N PRO A 192 17.85 13.99 45.40
CA PRO A 192 18.98 14.07 44.48
C PRO A 192 18.64 13.84 43.00
N SER A 193 17.76 12.86 42.73
CA SER A 193 17.33 12.49 41.38
C SER A 193 16.56 13.59 40.63
N THR A 194 16.10 14.64 41.32
CA THR A 194 15.27 15.71 40.76
C THR A 194 15.93 17.09 40.76
N ARG A 195 17.03 17.27 41.50
CA ARG A 195 17.70 18.58 41.72
C ARG A 195 18.12 19.27 40.42
N PHE A 196 18.56 18.49 39.43
CA PHE A 196 18.97 18.99 38.11
C PHE A 196 17.85 19.69 37.33
N SER A 197 16.59 19.52 37.74
CA SER A 197 15.45 20.10 37.06
C SER A 197 15.29 21.61 37.28
N VAL A 198 15.92 22.15 38.32
CA VAL A 198 15.82 23.55 38.74
C VAL A 198 16.81 24.41 37.95
N THR A 199 16.30 25.36 37.18
CA THR A 199 17.11 26.34 36.46
C THR A 199 17.25 27.63 37.25
N PHE A 200 18.37 28.34 37.10
CA PHE A 200 18.57 29.61 37.80
C PHE A 200 19.42 30.59 37.01
N ALA A 201 19.28 31.88 37.33
CA ALA A 201 20.10 32.95 36.80
C ALA A 201 20.51 33.91 37.92
N THR A 202 21.81 34.08 38.14
CA THR A 202 22.35 34.96 39.19
C THR A 202 22.12 36.44 38.94
N TYR A 203 21.70 36.83 37.74
CA TYR A 203 21.17 38.16 37.41
C TYR A 203 20.30 38.08 36.16
N ARG A 204 19.21 38.85 36.13
CA ARG A 204 18.27 38.88 35.00
C ARG A 204 17.62 40.26 34.86
N GLN A 205 17.36 40.70 33.64
CA GLN A 205 16.52 41.87 33.32
C GLN A 205 15.18 41.42 32.72
N ARG A 206 14.14 42.28 32.78
CA ARG A 206 12.79 41.91 32.31
C ARG A 206 12.75 41.54 30.82
N GLU A 207 13.65 42.10 30.01
CA GLU A 207 13.64 42.00 28.54
C GLU A 207 14.63 40.97 27.96
N ASP A 208 15.39 40.25 28.78
CA ASP A 208 16.52 39.44 28.33
C ASP A 208 16.16 38.05 27.75
N GLY A 209 14.88 37.70 27.70
CA GLY A 209 14.39 36.46 27.08
C GLY A 209 14.79 35.15 27.79
N ILE A 210 15.48 35.21 28.93
CA ILE A 210 15.88 34.02 29.70
C ILE A 210 14.73 33.48 30.54
N THR A 211 14.49 32.17 30.51
CA THR A 211 13.53 31.52 31.40
C THR A 211 14.27 30.69 32.46
N ALA A 212 14.40 31.24 33.66
CA ALA A 212 14.98 30.59 34.83
C ALA A 212 13.95 30.44 35.96
N GLN A 213 13.95 29.30 36.66
CA GLN A 213 13.05 29.03 37.79
C GLN A 213 13.36 29.97 38.96
N ILE A 214 14.65 30.19 39.23
CA ILE A 214 15.13 31.10 40.28
C ILE A 214 15.91 32.22 39.60
N SER A 215 15.53 33.48 39.84
CA SER A 215 16.21 34.62 39.22
C SER A 215 16.41 35.77 40.19
N PHE A 216 17.53 36.48 40.05
CA PHE A 216 17.84 37.67 40.83
C PHE A 216 17.65 38.91 39.96
N MET A 217 16.79 39.83 40.38
CA MET A 217 16.39 41.00 39.60
C MET A 217 16.45 42.28 40.44
N ASP A 218 16.61 43.43 39.77
CA ASP A 218 16.63 44.73 40.43
C ASP A 218 15.21 45.17 40.86
N GLN A 219 14.17 44.68 40.17
CA GLN A 219 12.77 45.01 40.45
C GLN A 219 11.88 43.77 40.34
N ALA A 220 10.81 43.74 41.13
CA ALA A 220 9.83 42.66 41.09
C ALA A 220 9.05 42.70 39.76
N PRO A 221 8.84 41.55 39.10
CA PRO A 221 7.98 41.49 37.92
C PRO A 221 6.51 41.67 38.31
N GLU A 222 5.71 42.22 37.41
CA GLU A 222 4.24 42.21 37.53
C GLU A 222 3.72 40.86 37.01
N GLY A 223 3.10 40.05 37.87
CA GLY A 223 2.47 38.79 37.46
C GLY A 223 2.62 37.63 38.45
N ASP A 224 2.55 36.41 37.93
CA ASP A 224 2.46 35.13 38.65
C ASP A 224 3.83 34.59 39.13
N ALA A 225 4.61 35.43 39.81
CA ALA A 225 5.89 35.03 40.43
C ALA A 225 5.82 35.12 41.96
N LEU A 226 6.56 34.24 42.64
CA LEU A 226 6.85 34.40 44.06
C LEU A 226 8.05 35.34 44.20
N VAL A 227 7.89 36.43 44.95
CA VAL A 227 8.94 37.43 45.15
C VAL A 227 9.47 37.35 46.57
N TYR A 228 10.77 37.10 46.71
CA TYR A 228 11.49 37.17 47.96
C TYR A 228 12.31 38.47 48.02
N ASP A 229 11.97 39.36 48.96
CA ASP A 229 12.77 40.54 49.24
C ASP A 229 13.90 40.18 50.20
N TRP A 230 15.14 40.26 49.71
CA TRP A 230 16.32 39.90 50.49
C TRP A 230 16.56 40.84 51.68
N THR A 231 16.25 42.13 51.53
CA THR A 231 16.50 43.14 52.57
C THR A 231 15.45 43.04 53.67
N ASP A 232 14.19 42.96 53.28
CA ASP A 232 13.06 42.89 54.22
C ASP A 232 12.78 41.47 54.74
N ARG A 233 13.43 40.45 54.15
CA ARG A 233 13.27 39.02 54.46
C ARG A 233 11.81 38.56 54.42
N SER A 234 11.05 39.11 53.47
CA SER A 234 9.61 38.91 53.34
C SER A 234 9.24 38.32 51.98
N LEU A 235 8.07 37.68 51.92
CA LEU A 235 7.52 37.05 50.71
C LEU A 235 6.29 37.82 50.23
N SER A 236 6.22 38.06 48.92
CA SER A 236 5.06 38.65 48.24
C SER A 236 4.81 37.95 46.90
N GLY A 237 3.68 38.23 46.25
CA GLY A 237 3.28 37.55 45.00
C GLY A 237 2.59 36.21 45.20
N THR A 238 2.70 35.31 44.23
CA THR A 238 1.94 34.05 44.17
C THR A 238 2.53 32.98 45.10
N GLN A 239 1.84 32.67 46.19
CA GLN A 239 2.22 31.58 47.11
C GLN A 239 1.50 30.28 46.74
N THR A 240 2.25 29.19 46.64
CA THR A 240 1.72 27.84 46.39
C THR A 240 1.87 26.95 47.62
N LYS A 241 1.14 25.83 47.62
CA LYS A 241 1.27 24.76 48.60
C LYS A 241 1.29 23.42 47.88
N ASP A 242 2.07 22.49 48.40
CA ASP A 242 2.13 21.11 47.94
C ASP A 242 2.51 20.16 49.07
N ASP A 243 2.06 18.92 48.95
CA ASP A 243 2.20 17.89 49.99
C ASP A 243 3.66 17.56 50.29
N TYR A 244 4.53 17.59 49.28
CA TYR A 244 5.95 17.30 49.43
C TYR A 244 6.68 18.39 50.24
N SER A 245 6.49 19.66 49.86
CA SER A 245 7.09 20.80 50.56
C SER A 245 6.61 20.85 52.02
N HIS A 246 5.33 20.59 52.26
CA HIS A 246 4.80 20.47 53.60
C HIS A 246 5.45 19.32 54.38
N TYR A 247 5.57 18.14 53.76
CA TYR A 247 6.20 16.97 54.36
C TYR A 247 7.66 17.23 54.72
N ILE A 248 8.52 17.65 53.78
CA ILE A 248 9.94 17.87 54.04
C ILE A 248 10.18 18.99 55.05
N THR A 249 9.42 20.09 54.97
CA THR A 249 9.58 21.18 55.94
C THR A 249 9.08 20.79 57.34
N SER A 250 8.13 19.86 57.45
CA SER A 250 7.74 19.28 58.74
C SER A 250 8.87 18.43 59.33
N GLN A 251 9.58 17.66 58.51
CA GLN A 251 10.77 16.91 58.95
C GLN A 251 11.91 17.85 59.34
N LEU A 252 12.13 18.92 58.57
CA LEU A 252 13.18 19.91 58.82
C LEU A 252 13.00 20.65 60.16
N ARG A 253 11.75 20.82 60.62
CA ARG A 253 11.45 21.36 61.96
C ARG A 253 11.85 20.41 63.10
N LEU A 254 11.94 19.11 62.81
CA LEU A 254 12.39 18.09 63.76
C LEU A 254 13.91 17.99 63.74
N ASP A 255 14.49 17.68 62.58
CA ASP A 255 15.92 17.45 62.38
C ASP A 255 16.30 17.61 60.90
N ILE A 256 17.42 18.29 60.61
CA ILE A 256 17.91 18.48 59.22
C ILE A 256 18.30 17.14 58.59
N SER A 257 18.95 16.26 59.36
CA SER A 257 19.36 14.92 58.92
C SER A 257 18.16 14.06 58.57
N LEU A 258 17.06 14.19 59.33
CA LEU A 258 15.81 13.47 59.04
C LEU A 258 15.18 13.96 57.74
N ALA A 259 15.16 15.28 57.50
CA ALA A 259 14.67 15.82 56.23
C ALA A 259 15.51 15.33 55.03
N LEU A 260 16.84 15.27 55.18
CA LEU A 260 17.75 14.73 54.17
C LEU A 260 17.53 13.23 53.93
N GLN A 261 17.37 12.43 55.00
CA GLN A 261 17.10 11.00 54.88
C GLN A 261 15.75 10.73 54.18
N GLN A 262 14.71 11.51 54.50
CA GLN A 262 13.42 11.36 53.85
C GLN A 262 13.45 11.81 52.39
N ALA A 263 14.19 12.87 52.06
CA ALA A 263 14.43 13.23 50.67
C ALA A 263 15.19 12.12 49.93
N GLU A 264 16.13 11.43 50.59
CA GLU A 264 16.87 10.31 50.03
C GLU A 264 15.97 9.10 49.73
N ASN A 265 15.11 8.70 50.68
CA ASN A 265 14.18 7.57 50.52
C ASN A 265 13.24 7.76 49.30
N LEU A 266 12.84 8.99 49.03
CA LEU A 266 11.96 9.32 47.90
C LEU A 266 12.68 9.31 46.54
N THR A 267 14.01 9.23 46.52
CA THR A 267 14.84 9.38 45.31
C THR A 267 14.50 8.38 44.23
N GLN A 268 14.30 7.11 44.59
CA GLN A 268 14.05 6.03 43.64
C GLN A 268 12.67 6.19 42.97
N VAL A 269 11.62 6.37 43.78
CA VAL A 269 10.23 6.50 43.32
C VAL A 269 10.03 7.80 42.53
N ALA A 270 10.47 8.94 43.09
CA ALA A 270 10.36 10.23 42.42
C ALA A 270 11.20 10.26 41.13
N GLY A 271 12.40 9.67 41.15
CA GLY A 271 13.26 9.56 39.98
C GLY A 271 12.64 8.74 38.86
N TRP A 272 11.96 7.63 39.19
CA TRP A 272 11.25 6.81 38.21
C TRP A 272 10.07 7.57 37.58
N ARG A 273 9.20 8.19 38.38
CA ARG A 273 8.07 8.99 37.86
C ARG A 273 8.53 10.17 37.01
N PHE A 274 9.55 10.89 37.48
CA PHE A 274 10.11 12.02 36.76
C PHE A 274 10.75 11.62 35.42
N LYS A 275 11.44 10.47 35.36
CA LYS A 275 11.94 9.89 34.09
C LYS A 275 10.80 9.44 33.17
N SER A 276 9.67 9.04 33.73
CA SER A 276 8.48 8.62 32.97
C SER A 276 7.68 9.80 32.40
N GLY A 277 8.11 11.05 32.64
CA GLY A 277 7.55 12.25 32.02
C GLY A 277 6.66 13.10 32.93
N ASP A 278 6.50 12.71 34.20
CA ASP A 278 5.73 13.49 35.16
C ASP A 278 6.37 14.85 35.46
N LYS A 279 5.53 15.84 35.80
CA LYS A 279 6.02 17.09 36.38
C LYS A 279 6.64 16.82 37.75
N LEU A 280 7.55 17.71 38.18
CA LEU A 280 8.22 17.58 39.47
C LEU A 280 7.23 17.45 40.64
N ALA A 281 6.19 18.28 40.67
CA ALA A 281 5.12 18.21 41.66
C ALA A 281 4.42 16.85 41.71
N ASP A 282 4.05 16.30 40.55
CA ASP A 282 3.31 15.04 40.45
C ASP A 282 4.18 13.85 40.89
N ALA A 283 5.45 13.84 40.47
CA ALA A 283 6.42 12.80 40.84
C ALA A 283 6.68 12.77 42.35
N LEU A 284 6.85 13.94 42.98
CA LEU A 284 7.09 14.05 44.41
C LEU A 284 5.83 13.76 45.24
N ALA A 285 4.66 14.21 44.77
CA ALA A 285 3.38 13.88 45.40
C ALA A 285 3.14 12.37 45.41
N TYR A 286 3.35 11.69 44.28
CA TYR A 286 3.24 10.23 44.20
C TYR A 286 4.23 9.54 45.14
N ALA A 287 5.51 9.91 45.12
CA ALA A 287 6.52 9.30 45.98
C ALA A 287 6.16 9.44 47.48
N SER A 288 5.67 10.61 47.89
CA SER A 288 5.25 10.83 49.28
C SER A 288 3.98 10.05 49.67
N LYS A 289 3.05 9.85 48.74
CA LYS A 289 1.87 8.98 48.95
C LYS A 289 2.30 7.50 49.05
N ARG A 290 3.19 7.07 48.16
CA ARG A 290 3.76 5.71 48.09
C ARG A 290 4.43 5.32 49.40
N GLN A 291 5.31 6.18 49.93
CA GLN A 291 6.00 5.94 51.21
C GLN A 291 5.02 5.76 52.37
N ARG A 292 3.95 6.55 52.43
CA ARG A 292 2.91 6.40 53.48
C ARG A 292 2.18 5.06 53.41
N LEU A 293 2.00 4.51 52.21
CA LEU A 293 1.38 3.20 52.03
C LEU A 293 2.34 2.08 52.43
N ASP A 294 3.63 2.21 52.09
CA ASP A 294 4.68 1.28 52.55
C ASP A 294 4.72 1.21 54.07
N ASP A 295 4.86 2.37 54.71
CA ASP A 295 4.87 2.46 56.17
C ASP A 295 3.59 1.87 56.77
N ALA A 296 2.43 2.03 56.14
CA ALA A 296 1.18 1.47 56.65
C ALA A 296 1.13 -0.07 56.58
N LEU A 297 1.58 -0.65 55.46
CA LEU A 297 1.58 -2.10 55.26
C LEU A 297 2.65 -2.80 56.09
N ASP A 298 3.83 -2.20 56.23
CA ASP A 298 4.89 -2.71 57.12
C ASP A 298 4.42 -2.81 58.58
N HIS A 299 3.48 -1.96 58.99
CA HIS A 299 2.86 -1.97 60.32
C HIS A 299 1.51 -2.71 60.36
N ASN A 300 1.15 -3.49 59.33
CA ASN A 300 -0.10 -4.25 59.21
C ASN A 300 -1.39 -3.40 59.35
N MET A 301 -1.35 -2.15 58.91
CA MET A 301 -2.53 -1.28 58.90
C MET A 301 -3.31 -1.44 57.59
N PRO A 302 -4.66 -1.46 57.63
CA PRO A 302 -5.45 -1.62 56.43
C PRO A 302 -5.33 -0.40 55.52
N VAL A 303 -4.99 -0.62 54.26
CA VAL A 303 -4.98 0.38 53.19
C VAL A 303 -6.07 0.11 52.16
N SER A 304 -6.43 1.13 51.39
CA SER A 304 -7.40 1.02 50.29
C SER A 304 -6.94 -0.04 49.27
N MET A 305 -7.83 -0.99 48.91
CA MET A 305 -7.54 -2.02 47.91
C MET A 305 -7.21 -1.41 46.54
N ALA A 306 -7.87 -0.31 46.18
CA ALA A 306 -7.61 0.39 44.91
C ALA A 306 -6.19 0.99 44.88
N ASP A 307 -5.78 1.66 45.97
CA ASP A 307 -4.43 2.24 46.06
C ASP A 307 -3.36 1.14 46.11
N ALA A 308 -3.61 0.05 46.83
CA ALA A 308 -2.69 -1.09 46.90
C ALA A 308 -2.57 -1.83 45.56
N GLY A 309 -3.69 -2.03 44.87
CA GLY A 309 -3.73 -2.65 43.55
C GLY A 309 -3.02 -1.81 42.48
N GLU A 310 -3.21 -0.49 42.51
CA GLU A 310 -2.53 0.43 41.59
C GLU A 310 -1.01 0.40 41.76
N VAL A 311 -0.54 0.39 43.02
CA VAL A 311 0.89 0.30 43.34
C VAL A 311 1.48 -1.03 42.90
N LEU A 312 0.87 -2.16 43.29
CA LEU A 312 1.38 -3.50 42.96
C LEU A 312 1.42 -3.76 41.45
N GLY A 313 0.45 -3.23 40.71
CA GLY A 313 0.35 -3.42 39.26
C GLY A 313 1.29 -2.54 38.44
N ASN A 314 1.62 -1.33 38.91
CA ASN A 314 2.26 -0.31 38.07
C ASN A 314 3.63 0.19 38.57
N ASP A 315 3.96 0.02 39.85
CA ASP A 315 5.20 0.56 40.42
C ASP A 315 6.34 -0.48 40.39
N PRO A 316 7.35 -0.34 39.50
CA PRO A 316 8.46 -1.28 39.41
C PRO A 316 9.50 -1.09 40.53
N THR A 317 9.35 -0.09 41.40
CA THR A 317 10.32 0.22 42.46
C THR A 317 10.10 -0.59 43.74
N LEU A 318 9.01 -1.36 43.80
CA LEU A 318 8.68 -2.30 44.87
C LEU A 318 9.79 -3.35 45.12
N SER A 319 10.20 -3.50 46.38
CA SER A 319 11.03 -4.63 46.81
C SER A 319 10.20 -5.94 46.88
N PRO A 320 10.83 -7.12 46.82
CA PRO A 320 10.13 -8.40 46.95
C PRO A 320 9.29 -8.51 48.23
N ASP A 321 9.83 -8.04 49.37
CA ASP A 321 9.13 -8.05 50.65
C ASP A 321 7.84 -7.21 50.61
N LEU A 322 7.91 -6.03 49.99
CA LEU A 322 6.73 -5.18 49.80
C LEU A 322 5.75 -5.81 48.79
N GLN A 323 6.22 -6.44 47.71
CA GLN A 323 5.32 -7.15 46.79
C GLN A 323 4.50 -8.23 47.50
N TYR A 324 5.13 -8.98 48.41
CA TYR A 324 4.44 -9.96 49.23
C TYR A 324 3.39 -9.31 50.14
N ALA A 325 3.77 -8.28 50.90
CA ALA A 325 2.85 -7.59 51.82
C ALA A 325 1.63 -6.99 51.10
N TYR A 326 1.85 -6.39 49.92
CA TYR A 326 0.77 -5.87 49.06
C TYR A 326 -0.14 -7.00 48.54
N ALA A 327 0.42 -8.10 48.05
CA ALA A 327 -0.35 -9.22 47.52
C ALA A 327 -1.18 -9.91 48.62
N GLU A 328 -0.59 -10.14 49.80
CA GLU A 328 -1.27 -10.72 50.95
C GLU A 328 -2.45 -9.84 51.41
N HIS A 329 -2.23 -8.53 51.52
CA HIS A 329 -3.27 -7.57 51.89
C HIS A 329 -4.46 -7.60 50.91
N LEU A 330 -4.18 -7.60 49.60
CA LEU A 330 -5.21 -7.67 48.55
C LEU A 330 -6.00 -8.97 48.59
N MET A 331 -5.34 -10.11 48.81
CA MET A 331 -6.02 -11.41 48.89
C MET A 331 -6.91 -11.52 50.12
N ASN A 332 -6.44 -11.05 51.29
CA ASN A 332 -7.19 -11.09 52.53
C ASN A 332 -8.47 -10.24 52.45
N LEU A 333 -8.37 -9.01 51.97
CA LEU A 333 -9.54 -8.13 51.84
C LEU A 333 -10.44 -8.54 50.66
N GLY A 334 -9.88 -8.95 49.52
CA GLY A 334 -10.64 -9.34 48.34
C GLY A 334 -11.57 -10.53 48.59
N LEU A 335 -11.08 -11.55 49.30
CA LEU A 335 -11.89 -12.71 49.69
C LEU A 335 -12.93 -12.36 50.77
N ALA A 336 -12.57 -11.53 51.75
CA ALA A 336 -13.46 -11.14 52.84
C ALA A 336 -14.58 -10.18 52.41
N MET A 337 -14.32 -9.29 51.45
CA MET A 337 -15.24 -8.24 51.00
C MET A 337 -16.04 -8.61 49.75
N ASP A 338 -15.82 -9.79 49.16
CA ASP A 338 -16.43 -10.21 47.90
C ASP A 338 -16.06 -9.31 46.70
N GLU A 339 -14.84 -8.76 46.72
CA GLU A 339 -14.32 -7.81 45.72
C GLU A 339 -13.03 -8.33 45.07
N MET A 340 -12.99 -9.63 44.72
CA MET A 340 -11.81 -10.27 44.13
C MET A 340 -11.28 -9.62 42.84
N ALA A 341 -12.09 -8.82 42.15
CA ALA A 341 -11.63 -8.04 41.00
C ALA A 341 -10.56 -6.99 41.39
N GLN A 342 -10.60 -6.46 42.61
CA GLN A 342 -9.59 -5.50 43.11
C GLN A 342 -8.23 -6.19 43.38
N ALA A 343 -8.20 -7.52 43.49
CA ALA A 343 -6.99 -8.31 43.65
C ALA A 343 -6.41 -8.82 42.31
N ASP A 344 -6.96 -8.42 41.16
CA ASP A 344 -6.50 -8.87 39.84
C ASP A 344 -5.04 -8.46 39.54
N SER A 345 -4.50 -7.43 40.22
CA SER A 345 -3.09 -7.03 40.12
C SER A 345 -2.10 -8.04 40.70
N VAL A 346 -2.57 -9.03 41.46
CA VAL A 346 -1.74 -10.13 41.99
C VAL A 346 -1.42 -11.16 40.89
N ALA A 347 -2.31 -11.34 39.91
CA ALA A 347 -2.21 -12.40 38.89
C ALA A 347 -0.86 -12.44 38.13
N PRO A 348 -0.26 -11.31 37.71
CA PRO A 348 1.03 -11.31 37.01
C PRO A 348 2.22 -11.76 37.87
N LEU A 349 2.08 -11.71 39.20
CA LEU A 349 3.14 -12.08 40.16
C LEU A 349 3.16 -13.59 40.40
N LEU A 350 2.02 -14.26 40.30
CA LEU A 350 1.87 -15.70 40.55
C LEU A 350 2.73 -16.60 39.66
N LYS A 351 3.16 -16.09 38.51
CA LYS A 351 4.08 -16.80 37.60
C LYS A 351 5.56 -16.52 37.90
N LYS A 352 5.86 -15.40 38.55
CA LYS A 352 7.21 -14.88 38.77
C LYS A 352 7.74 -15.20 40.16
N ASP A 353 6.85 -15.28 41.15
CA ASP A 353 7.18 -15.46 42.56
C ASP A 353 6.43 -16.68 43.12
N GLU A 354 7.20 -17.70 43.52
CA GLU A 354 6.67 -18.97 44.03
C GLU A 354 6.08 -18.82 45.44
N ASP A 355 6.61 -17.92 46.25
CA ASP A 355 6.13 -17.70 47.63
C ASP A 355 4.75 -17.01 47.61
N ILE A 356 4.58 -16.01 46.74
CA ILE A 356 3.27 -15.38 46.51
C ILE A 356 2.30 -16.41 45.90
N ALA A 357 2.74 -17.22 44.93
CA ALA A 357 1.90 -18.25 44.32
C ALA A 357 1.35 -19.25 45.34
N ASN A 358 2.22 -19.79 46.21
CA ASN A 358 1.83 -20.73 47.26
C ASN A 358 0.84 -20.10 48.25
N MET A 359 1.10 -18.86 48.69
CA MET A 359 0.19 -18.12 49.57
C MET A 359 -1.21 -17.97 48.96
N VAL A 360 -1.29 -17.62 47.67
CA VAL A 360 -2.58 -17.46 46.97
C VAL A 360 -3.29 -18.80 46.79
N ILE A 361 -2.58 -19.87 46.43
CA ILE A 361 -3.17 -21.22 46.27
C ILE A 361 -3.82 -21.66 47.58
N THR A 362 -3.12 -21.53 48.72
CA THR A 362 -3.66 -21.90 50.03
C THR A 362 -4.94 -21.13 50.35
N LYS A 363 -4.95 -19.80 50.18
CA LYS A 363 -6.12 -18.97 50.47
C LYS A 363 -7.32 -19.29 49.56
N LEU A 364 -7.08 -19.62 48.30
CA LEU A 364 -8.16 -19.99 47.37
C LEU A 364 -8.72 -21.39 47.66
N ASP A 365 -7.88 -22.35 48.06
CA ASP A 365 -8.36 -23.68 48.45
C ASP A 365 -9.23 -23.61 49.71
N GLU A 366 -8.80 -22.84 50.72
CA GLU A 366 -9.61 -22.55 51.92
C GLU A 366 -10.97 -21.93 51.54
N ALA A 367 -10.98 -20.94 50.63
CA ALA A 367 -12.23 -20.33 50.16
C ALA A 367 -13.16 -21.33 49.43
N ILE A 368 -12.62 -22.27 48.64
CA ILE A 368 -13.43 -23.33 48.01
C ILE A 368 -14.09 -24.21 49.09
N GLN A 369 -13.35 -24.58 50.14
CA GLN A 369 -13.89 -25.39 51.25
C GLN A 369 -14.98 -24.65 52.04
N GLU A 370 -14.91 -23.33 52.11
CA GLU A 370 -15.92 -22.45 52.73
C GLU A 370 -17.12 -22.12 51.81
N SER A 371 -17.37 -22.94 50.78
CA SER A 371 -18.49 -22.77 49.82
C SER A 371 -18.42 -21.48 49.00
N GLN A 372 -17.21 -20.99 48.69
CA GLN A 372 -17.03 -19.85 47.77
C GLN A 372 -16.59 -20.29 46.36
N GLY A 373 -17.03 -21.48 45.91
CA GLY A 373 -16.60 -22.12 44.67
C GLY A 373 -16.80 -21.23 43.42
N THR A 374 -17.96 -20.59 43.32
CA THR A 374 -18.28 -19.67 42.20
C THR A 374 -17.35 -18.45 42.16
N ARG A 375 -16.97 -17.90 43.32
CA ARG A 375 -16.06 -16.74 43.41
C ARG A 375 -14.66 -17.10 42.93
N VAL A 376 -14.16 -18.24 43.40
CA VAL A 376 -12.83 -18.73 43.04
C VAL A 376 -12.77 -19.10 41.56
N PHE A 377 -13.83 -19.71 41.00
CA PHE A 377 -13.93 -19.97 39.56
C PHE A 377 -13.82 -18.68 38.74
N ASN A 378 -14.56 -17.63 39.12
CA ASN A 378 -14.55 -16.36 38.40
C ASN A 378 -13.18 -15.66 38.47
N ALA A 379 -12.53 -15.66 39.63
CA ALA A 379 -11.19 -15.10 39.79
C ALA A 379 -10.16 -15.88 38.94
N LEU A 380 -10.14 -17.21 39.02
CA LEU A 380 -9.22 -18.05 38.26
C LEU A 380 -9.46 -17.97 36.75
N SER A 381 -10.72 -17.94 36.32
CA SER A 381 -11.09 -17.76 34.91
C SER A 381 -10.51 -16.45 34.35
N ARG A 382 -10.62 -15.34 35.11
CA ARG A 382 -9.99 -14.06 34.73
C ARG A 382 -8.47 -14.16 34.72
N TRP A 383 -7.85 -14.69 35.78
CA TRP A 383 -6.40 -14.69 35.94
C TRP A 383 -5.70 -15.60 34.93
N MET A 384 -6.16 -16.84 34.75
CA MET A 384 -5.53 -17.82 33.85
C MET A 384 -5.75 -17.50 32.36
N SER A 385 -6.75 -16.69 32.02
CA SER A 385 -6.96 -16.22 30.64
C SER A 385 -5.92 -15.18 30.21
N ARG A 386 -5.30 -14.47 31.16
CA ARG A 386 -4.24 -13.49 30.89
C ARG A 386 -2.98 -14.15 30.37
N GLU A 387 -2.17 -13.41 29.61
CA GLU A 387 -0.88 -13.90 29.10
C GLU A 387 0.19 -14.02 30.20
N ASP A 388 0.15 -13.09 31.15
CA ASP A 388 1.03 -13.00 32.32
C ASP A 388 0.50 -13.76 33.55
N GLY A 389 -0.68 -14.38 33.44
CA GLY A 389 -1.34 -15.05 34.55
C GLY A 389 -0.74 -16.41 34.95
N PRO A 390 -1.28 -17.03 36.02
CA PRO A 390 -0.81 -18.30 36.53
C PRO A 390 -1.04 -19.45 35.54
N THR A 391 -0.06 -20.35 35.45
CA THR A 391 -0.12 -21.55 34.60
C THR A 391 0.50 -22.73 35.32
N GLY A 392 -0.04 -23.93 35.15
CA GLY A 392 0.49 -25.15 35.77
C GLY A 392 -0.61 -26.18 36.05
N GLU A 393 -0.23 -27.38 36.46
CA GLU A 393 -1.20 -28.40 36.89
C GLU A 393 -1.92 -28.01 38.17
N GLU A 394 -1.25 -27.38 39.13
CA GLU A 394 -1.84 -26.96 40.40
C GLU A 394 -3.00 -25.98 40.20
N TRP A 395 -2.80 -24.95 39.36
CA TRP A 395 -3.85 -24.01 38.98
C TRP A 395 -4.98 -24.66 38.16
N THR A 396 -4.66 -25.63 37.30
CA THR A 396 -5.68 -26.39 36.56
C THR A 396 -6.52 -27.26 37.49
N ASN A 397 -5.91 -27.87 38.50
CA ASN A 397 -6.59 -28.66 39.51
C ASN A 397 -7.48 -27.79 40.39
N LEU A 398 -6.98 -26.62 40.81
CA LEU A 398 -7.76 -25.65 41.58
C LEU A 398 -8.97 -25.13 40.78
N MET A 399 -8.79 -24.88 39.48
CA MET A 399 -9.88 -24.51 38.56
C MET A 399 -10.92 -25.63 38.41
N GLN A 400 -10.49 -26.90 38.36
CA GLN A 400 -11.40 -28.03 38.34
C GLN A 400 -12.18 -28.15 39.65
N LEU A 401 -11.51 -28.01 40.79
CA LEU A 401 -12.13 -28.07 42.12
C LEU A 401 -13.16 -26.95 42.29
N SER A 402 -12.83 -25.71 41.91
CA SER A 402 -13.76 -24.59 41.97
C SER A 402 -14.95 -24.77 41.04
N THR A 403 -14.74 -25.29 39.81
CA THR A 403 -15.83 -25.61 38.87
C THR A 403 -16.78 -26.66 39.45
N VAL A 404 -16.26 -27.72 40.05
CA VAL A 404 -17.09 -28.78 40.64
C VAL A 404 -17.84 -28.25 41.87
N ALA A 405 -17.17 -27.47 42.73
CA ALA A 405 -17.80 -26.86 43.90
C ALA A 405 -18.93 -25.90 43.49
N ALA A 406 -18.70 -25.03 42.50
CA ALA A 406 -19.72 -24.12 41.96
C ALA A 406 -20.93 -24.88 41.39
N LEU A 407 -20.68 -25.97 40.64
CA LEU A 407 -21.78 -26.80 40.13
C LEU A 407 -22.56 -27.50 41.24
N GLN A 408 -21.89 -27.99 42.28
CA GLN A 408 -22.54 -28.64 43.41
C GLN A 408 -23.39 -27.66 44.21
N GLU A 409 -22.90 -26.43 44.42
CA GLU A 409 -23.62 -25.32 45.04
C GLU A 409 -24.92 -25.01 44.28
N LEU A 410 -24.81 -24.73 42.97
CA LEU A 410 -25.95 -24.39 42.12
C LEU A 410 -26.96 -25.54 41.96
N VAL A 411 -26.50 -26.79 41.92
CA VAL A 411 -27.38 -27.97 41.89
C VAL A 411 -28.08 -28.19 43.22
N ALA A 412 -27.39 -28.02 44.36
CA ALA A 412 -27.99 -28.16 45.68
C ALA A 412 -29.11 -27.13 45.89
N ASP A 413 -28.88 -25.90 45.44
CA ASP A 413 -29.83 -24.78 45.55
C ASP A 413 -30.97 -24.84 44.52
N HIS A 414 -30.93 -25.80 43.58
CA HIS A 414 -31.87 -25.94 42.46
C HIS A 414 -31.98 -24.66 41.60
N ASP A 415 -30.89 -23.89 41.51
CA ASP A 415 -30.85 -22.65 40.73
C ASP A 415 -30.63 -22.95 39.24
N LEU A 416 -31.73 -23.19 38.52
CA LEU A 416 -31.69 -23.45 37.08
C LEU A 416 -31.23 -22.23 36.26
N GLU A 417 -31.47 -21.01 36.75
CA GLU A 417 -31.04 -19.78 36.08
C GLU A 417 -29.52 -19.61 36.23
N GLY A 418 -29.01 -19.78 37.45
CA GLY A 418 -27.58 -19.79 37.76
C GLY A 418 -26.83 -20.91 37.04
N LEU A 419 -27.39 -22.12 36.95
CA LEU A 419 -26.80 -23.23 36.16
C LEU A 419 -26.70 -22.88 34.67
N ASN A 420 -27.73 -22.27 34.09
CA ASN A 420 -27.67 -21.82 32.70
C ASN A 420 -26.56 -20.77 32.52
N ALA A 421 -26.51 -19.74 33.37
CA ALA A 421 -25.50 -18.68 33.33
C ALA A 421 -24.07 -19.26 33.46
N PHE A 422 -23.85 -20.12 34.45
CA PHE A 422 -22.57 -20.77 34.69
C PHE A 422 -22.12 -21.66 33.52
N LEU A 423 -23.02 -22.42 32.89
CA LEU A 423 -22.69 -23.20 31.70
C LEU A 423 -22.32 -22.31 30.50
N ASP A 424 -22.90 -21.11 30.40
CA ASP A 424 -22.50 -20.13 29.39
C ASP A 424 -21.11 -19.56 29.66
N GLU A 425 -20.77 -19.29 30.92
CA GLU A 425 -19.43 -18.83 31.33
C GLU A 425 -18.38 -19.91 31.07
N VAL A 426 -18.64 -21.16 31.45
CA VAL A 426 -17.79 -22.31 31.13
C VAL A 426 -17.64 -22.47 29.62
N ARG A 427 -18.71 -22.29 28.84
CA ARG A 427 -18.65 -22.36 27.37
C ARG A 427 -17.78 -21.26 26.75
N GLN A 428 -17.80 -20.07 27.33
CA GLN A 428 -17.06 -18.90 26.84
C GLN A 428 -15.63 -18.82 27.39
N ALA A 429 -15.27 -19.70 28.32
CA ALA A 429 -13.97 -19.64 28.99
C ALA A 429 -12.81 -19.96 28.02
N ASP A 430 -11.65 -19.35 28.28
CA ASP A 430 -10.45 -19.47 27.45
C ASP A 430 -10.03 -20.95 27.27
N PRO A 431 -9.68 -21.40 26.04
CA PRO A 431 -9.20 -22.75 25.78
C PRO A 431 -8.04 -23.23 26.69
N LYS A 432 -7.23 -22.31 27.22
CA LYS A 432 -6.16 -22.57 28.19
C LYS A 432 -6.66 -23.21 29.49
N LEU A 433 -7.92 -22.99 29.86
CA LEU A 433 -8.57 -23.53 31.06
C LEU A 433 -8.85 -25.04 30.97
N ARG A 434 -8.61 -25.66 29.79
CA ARG A 434 -8.69 -27.12 29.57
C ARG A 434 -10.02 -27.74 30.03
N ILE A 435 -11.12 -27.03 29.82
CA ILE A 435 -12.49 -27.46 30.19
C ILE A 435 -12.84 -28.86 29.69
N GLY A 436 -12.30 -29.25 28.53
CA GLY A 436 -12.50 -30.60 27.99
C GLY A 436 -12.08 -31.76 28.92
N ARG A 437 -11.19 -31.53 29.90
CA ARG A 437 -10.81 -32.55 30.89
C ARG A 437 -11.96 -32.94 31.82
N TYR A 438 -12.85 -31.98 32.13
CA TYR A 438 -13.94 -32.17 33.08
C TYR A 438 -15.34 -31.90 32.48
N ALA A 439 -15.44 -31.51 31.20
CA ALA A 439 -16.71 -31.34 30.49
C ALA A 439 -17.64 -32.56 30.58
N THR A 440 -17.09 -33.78 30.55
CA THR A 440 -17.88 -35.02 30.73
C THR A 440 -18.53 -35.08 32.13
N GLN A 441 -17.82 -34.64 33.18
CA GLN A 441 -18.35 -34.59 34.53
C GLN A 441 -19.43 -33.52 34.65
N ILE A 442 -19.24 -32.35 34.05
CA ILE A 442 -20.27 -31.30 33.97
C ILE A 442 -21.54 -31.84 33.30
N ILE A 443 -21.41 -32.46 32.12
CA ILE A 443 -22.55 -33.00 31.36
C ILE A 443 -23.27 -34.06 32.20
N HIS A 444 -22.55 -34.99 32.83
CA HIS A 444 -23.18 -36.03 33.66
C HIS A 444 -23.91 -35.49 34.89
N THR A 445 -23.37 -34.47 35.56
CA THR A 445 -23.98 -33.87 36.76
C THR A 445 -25.26 -33.11 36.41
N VAL A 446 -25.29 -32.39 35.28
CA VAL A 446 -26.42 -31.53 34.90
C VAL A 446 -27.47 -32.26 34.06
N LEU A 447 -27.11 -33.33 33.34
CA LEU A 447 -28.02 -34.07 32.45
C LEU A 447 -29.35 -34.51 33.09
N PRO A 448 -29.41 -35.00 34.35
CA PRO A 448 -30.67 -35.36 35.00
C PRO A 448 -31.66 -34.18 35.10
N LEU A 449 -31.14 -32.96 35.24
CA LEU A 449 -31.92 -31.73 35.36
C LEU A 449 -32.38 -31.18 34.00
N ALA A 450 -31.81 -31.65 32.88
CA ALA A 450 -32.19 -31.23 31.53
C ALA A 450 -33.64 -31.62 31.15
N SER A 451 -34.27 -32.52 31.92
CA SER A 451 -35.69 -32.85 31.81
C SER A 451 -36.62 -31.72 32.29
N HIS A 452 -36.11 -30.78 33.09
CA HIS A 452 -36.87 -29.68 33.68
C HIS A 452 -36.69 -28.35 32.93
N ASP A 453 -35.67 -28.23 32.05
CA ASP A 453 -35.44 -27.06 31.20
C ASP A 453 -34.81 -27.45 29.85
N ALA A 454 -35.51 -27.14 28.75
CA ALA A 454 -35.06 -27.42 27.39
C ALA A 454 -33.79 -26.62 27.00
N ASN A 455 -33.54 -25.46 27.62
CA ASN A 455 -32.35 -24.65 27.36
C ASN A 455 -31.07 -25.32 27.88
N LEU A 456 -31.16 -26.05 29.00
CA LEU A 456 -30.05 -26.87 29.50
C LEU A 456 -29.66 -27.95 28.50
N GLY A 457 -30.63 -28.60 27.84
CA GLY A 457 -30.37 -29.59 26.79
C GLY A 457 -29.57 -29.03 25.61
N VAL A 458 -29.92 -27.83 25.13
CA VAL A 458 -29.19 -27.14 24.04
C VAL A 458 -27.78 -26.73 24.46
N ARG A 459 -27.61 -26.21 25.70
CA ARG A 459 -26.30 -25.80 26.23
C ARG A 459 -25.39 -26.99 26.47
N LEU A 460 -25.92 -28.10 26.98
CA LEU A 460 -25.19 -29.37 27.11
C LEU A 460 -24.79 -29.94 25.74
N PHE A 461 -25.66 -29.85 24.73
CA PHE A 461 -25.32 -30.24 23.37
C PHE A 461 -24.21 -29.37 22.77
N ALA A 462 -24.27 -28.06 22.97
CA ALA A 462 -23.21 -27.15 22.54
C ALA A 462 -21.87 -27.45 23.23
N LEU A 463 -21.88 -27.67 24.55
CA LEU A 463 -20.69 -28.06 25.33
C LEU A 463 -20.12 -29.41 24.86
N ALA A 464 -21.01 -30.37 24.55
CA ALA A 464 -20.65 -31.66 23.99
C ALA A 464 -19.98 -31.53 22.62
N LEU A 465 -20.54 -30.69 21.75
CA LEU A 465 -20.04 -30.43 20.40
C LEU A 465 -18.68 -29.72 20.42
N MET A 466 -18.41 -28.88 21.43
CA MET A 466 -17.15 -28.13 21.59
C MET A 466 -16.02 -28.93 22.25
N HIS A 467 -16.32 -29.80 23.21
CA HIS A 467 -15.27 -30.36 24.09
C HIS A 467 -15.17 -31.89 24.10
N LEU A 468 -16.15 -32.63 23.57
CA LEU A 468 -16.07 -34.09 23.53
C LEU A 468 -15.37 -34.60 22.27
N THR A 469 -14.63 -35.70 22.43
CA THR A 469 -14.06 -36.47 21.31
C THR A 469 -15.15 -37.21 20.53
N ASP A 470 -14.87 -37.57 19.27
CA ASP A 470 -15.83 -38.27 18.39
C ASP A 470 -16.48 -39.50 19.04
N GLU A 471 -15.67 -40.34 19.69
CA GLU A 471 -16.17 -41.55 20.38
C GLU A 471 -17.10 -41.25 21.56
N ARG A 472 -16.80 -40.19 22.33
CA ARG A 472 -17.62 -39.81 23.50
C ARG A 472 -18.88 -39.09 23.06
N PHE A 473 -18.78 -38.25 22.03
CA PHE A 473 -19.90 -37.59 21.40
C PHE A 473 -20.87 -38.60 20.79
N ASN A 474 -20.36 -39.58 20.02
CA ASN A 474 -21.19 -40.63 19.43
C ASN A 474 -21.91 -41.47 20.49
N ARG A 475 -21.23 -41.85 21.59
CA ARG A 475 -21.87 -42.54 22.72
C ARG A 475 -22.96 -41.72 23.39
N LEU A 476 -22.74 -40.42 23.58
CA LEU A 476 -23.77 -39.51 24.08
C LEU A 476 -24.96 -39.44 23.10
N MET A 477 -24.69 -39.46 21.80
CA MET A 477 -25.71 -39.42 20.76
C MET A 477 -26.47 -40.73 20.53
N GLU A 478 -26.00 -41.84 21.10
CA GLU A 478 -26.72 -43.11 21.15
C GLU A 478 -27.73 -43.18 22.31
N SER A 479 -27.64 -42.25 23.26
CA SER A 479 -28.55 -42.17 24.39
C SER A 479 -29.91 -41.61 23.97
N ASP A 480 -30.96 -42.43 24.05
CA ASP A 480 -32.34 -42.01 23.76
C ASP A 480 -32.82 -40.89 24.71
N THR A 481 -32.34 -40.90 25.96
CA THR A 481 -32.66 -39.85 26.92
C THR A 481 -32.08 -38.51 26.46
N PHE A 482 -30.83 -38.45 26.01
CA PHE A 482 -30.25 -37.21 25.52
C PHE A 482 -30.90 -36.73 24.21
N ARG A 483 -31.16 -37.64 23.25
CA ARG A 483 -31.80 -37.30 21.96
C ARG A 483 -33.18 -36.69 22.10
N SER A 484 -33.96 -37.12 23.10
CA SER A 484 -35.31 -36.60 23.34
C SER A 484 -35.35 -35.11 23.74
N HIS A 485 -34.22 -34.54 24.17
CA HIS A 485 -34.10 -33.14 24.60
C HIS A 485 -33.44 -32.23 23.53
N LEU A 486 -33.16 -32.73 22.33
CA LEU A 486 -32.59 -31.94 21.23
C LEU A 486 -33.66 -31.28 20.36
N THR A 487 -33.29 -30.20 19.66
CA THR A 487 -34.20 -29.49 18.76
C THR A 487 -34.56 -30.35 17.53
N GLY A 488 -35.79 -30.17 17.02
CA GLY A 488 -36.29 -30.91 15.87
C GLY A 488 -35.42 -30.85 14.60
N PRO A 489 -34.75 -29.72 14.26
CA PRO A 489 -33.79 -29.66 13.16
C PRO A 489 -32.53 -30.51 13.39
N VAL A 490 -31.96 -30.51 14.60
CA VAL A 490 -30.77 -31.32 14.94
C VAL A 490 -31.09 -32.80 14.88
N THR A 491 -32.24 -33.22 15.42
CA THR A 491 -32.67 -34.63 15.35
C THR A 491 -32.87 -35.10 13.91
N ARG A 492 -33.47 -34.26 13.05
CA ARG A 492 -33.62 -34.57 11.61
C ARG A 492 -32.28 -34.75 10.89
N TYR A 493 -31.28 -33.93 11.21
CA TYR A 493 -29.92 -34.08 10.66
C TYR A 493 -29.25 -35.36 11.14
N LEU A 494 -29.31 -35.66 12.43
CA LEU A 494 -28.74 -36.88 13.00
C LEU A 494 -29.41 -38.15 12.47
N ASP A 495 -30.71 -38.12 12.22
CA ASP A 495 -31.43 -39.23 11.59
C ASP A 495 -31.08 -39.35 10.11
N ALA A 496 -30.86 -38.21 9.43
CA ALA A 496 -30.40 -38.22 8.04
C ALA A 496 -29.05 -38.92 7.93
N LEU A 497 -28.09 -38.70 8.84
CA LEU A 497 -26.78 -39.40 8.83
C LEU A 497 -26.90 -40.93 8.82
N ARG A 498 -27.98 -41.49 9.40
CA ARG A 498 -28.20 -42.94 9.53
C ARG A 498 -29.00 -43.56 8.37
N LYS A 499 -29.69 -42.75 7.56
CA LYS A 499 -30.52 -43.23 6.44
C LYS A 499 -29.68 -43.54 5.19
N THR A 500 -30.21 -44.38 4.30
CA THR A 500 -29.65 -44.60 2.96
C THR A 500 -30.49 -43.86 1.93
N GLY A 501 -29.85 -43.03 1.10
CA GLY A 501 -30.50 -42.24 0.05
C GLY A 501 -30.34 -40.71 0.22
N ARG A 502 -30.29 -40.03 -0.93
CA ARG A 502 -30.09 -38.58 -1.03
C ARG A 502 -31.23 -37.80 -0.36
N GLN A 503 -30.88 -36.70 0.31
CA GLN A 503 -31.84 -35.83 0.98
C GLN A 503 -32.02 -34.52 0.20
N ASP A 504 -33.26 -34.01 0.10
CA ASP A 504 -33.61 -32.84 -0.73
C ASP A 504 -33.56 -31.49 0.01
N ALA A 505 -33.28 -31.47 1.32
CA ALA A 505 -33.34 -30.27 2.16
C ALA A 505 -31.96 -29.88 2.75
N PRO A 506 -31.71 -28.58 3.03
CA PRO A 506 -30.47 -28.07 3.65
C PRO A 506 -30.42 -28.41 5.16
N LEU A 507 -30.39 -29.70 5.46
CA LEU A 507 -30.50 -30.23 6.82
C LEU A 507 -29.34 -29.78 7.72
N LEU A 508 -28.14 -29.65 7.15
CA LEU A 508 -26.93 -29.24 7.88
C LEU A 508 -27.03 -27.79 8.35
N VAL A 509 -27.34 -26.85 7.45
CA VAL A 509 -27.49 -25.42 7.79
C VAL A 509 -28.66 -25.21 8.75
N THR A 510 -29.80 -25.87 8.50
CA THR A 510 -30.98 -25.75 9.37
C THR A 510 -30.71 -26.28 10.79
N ALA A 511 -29.93 -27.36 10.92
CA ALA A 511 -29.52 -27.87 12.21
C ALA A 511 -28.59 -26.88 12.95
N ALA A 512 -27.58 -26.36 12.27
CA ALA A 512 -26.65 -25.39 12.84
C ALA A 512 -27.34 -24.07 13.27
N GLU A 513 -28.31 -23.58 12.49
CA GLU A 513 -29.07 -22.36 12.82
C GLU A 513 -29.95 -22.54 14.05
N SER A 514 -30.49 -23.74 14.26
CA SER A 514 -31.36 -24.01 15.42
C SER A 514 -30.63 -24.01 16.77
N LEU A 515 -29.29 -23.98 16.77
CA LEU A 515 -28.44 -23.91 17.96
C LEU A 515 -28.08 -22.47 18.37
N GLY A 516 -28.53 -21.47 17.61
CA GLY A 516 -28.29 -20.05 17.88
C GLY A 516 -27.05 -19.48 17.16
N ASN A 517 -27.07 -18.17 16.94
CA ASN A 517 -26.06 -17.47 16.12
C ASN A 517 -24.64 -17.55 16.69
N SER A 518 -24.48 -17.62 18.02
CA SER A 518 -23.17 -17.75 18.67
C SER A 518 -22.51 -19.12 18.47
N ILE A 519 -23.31 -20.16 18.26
CA ILE A 519 -22.85 -21.56 18.14
C ILE A 519 -22.83 -22.02 16.68
N LYS A 520 -23.64 -21.40 15.81
CA LYS A 520 -23.75 -21.72 14.37
C LYS A 520 -22.39 -21.96 13.69
N PRO A 521 -21.34 -21.12 13.85
CA PRO A 521 -20.03 -21.36 13.23
C PRO A 521 -19.38 -22.70 13.61
N ILE A 522 -19.37 -23.00 14.91
CA ILE A 522 -18.72 -24.19 15.47
C ILE A 522 -19.55 -25.43 15.12
N ALA A 523 -20.86 -25.34 15.28
CA ALA A 523 -21.79 -26.39 14.91
C ALA A 523 -21.71 -26.73 13.41
N LEU A 524 -21.68 -25.73 12.53
CA LEU A 524 -21.60 -25.95 11.08
C LEU A 524 -20.36 -26.77 10.72
N ARG A 525 -19.18 -26.38 11.23
CA ARG A 525 -17.93 -27.11 11.01
C ARG A 525 -18.03 -28.55 11.53
N ARG A 526 -18.40 -28.74 12.80
CA ARG A 526 -18.44 -30.07 13.42
C ARG A 526 -19.48 -31.00 12.81
N LEU A 527 -20.64 -30.47 12.42
CA LEU A 527 -21.65 -31.25 11.70
C LEU A 527 -21.15 -31.65 10.31
N THR A 528 -20.47 -30.77 9.58
CA THR A 528 -19.81 -31.10 8.31
C THR A 528 -18.76 -32.21 8.48
N GLU A 529 -17.96 -32.17 9.55
CA GLU A 529 -17.01 -33.23 9.89
C GLU A 529 -17.71 -34.58 10.13
N LEU A 530 -18.84 -34.57 10.83
CA LEU A 530 -19.64 -35.77 11.06
C LEU A 530 -20.24 -36.33 9.76
N ALA A 531 -20.73 -35.48 8.86
CA ALA A 531 -21.20 -35.91 7.54
C ALA A 531 -20.08 -36.58 6.74
N TYR A 532 -18.88 -36.00 6.77
CA TYR A 532 -17.71 -36.57 6.10
C TYR A 532 -17.32 -37.94 6.69
N ASN A 533 -17.20 -38.03 8.03
CA ASN A 533 -16.82 -39.26 8.71
C ASN A 533 -17.84 -40.39 8.51
N GLN A 534 -19.12 -40.07 8.35
CA GLN A 534 -20.20 -41.02 8.05
C GLN A 534 -20.40 -41.28 6.54
N GLN A 535 -19.52 -40.77 5.67
CA GLN A 535 -19.60 -40.91 4.21
C GLN A 535 -20.90 -40.35 3.59
N ARG A 536 -21.46 -39.31 4.19
CA ARG A 536 -22.70 -38.63 3.77
C ARG A 536 -22.43 -37.25 3.17
N LEU A 537 -21.62 -37.23 2.11
CA LEU A 537 -21.26 -36.00 1.39
C LEU A 537 -22.47 -35.31 0.74
N ASP A 538 -23.53 -36.06 0.44
CA ASP A 538 -24.80 -35.56 -0.10
C ASP A 538 -25.50 -34.56 0.82
N LEU A 539 -25.17 -34.54 2.12
CA LEU A 539 -25.69 -33.57 3.09
C LEU A 539 -24.97 -32.21 3.03
N ILE A 540 -23.85 -32.12 2.30
CA ILE A 540 -23.07 -30.89 2.11
C ILE A 540 -23.52 -30.23 0.81
N ASP A 541 -24.60 -29.46 0.90
CA ASP A 541 -25.24 -28.80 -0.23
C ASP A 541 -24.69 -27.38 -0.49
N THR A 542 -25.25 -26.70 -1.50
CA THR A 542 -24.81 -25.35 -1.88
C THR A 542 -24.98 -24.31 -0.76
N PRO A 543 -26.11 -24.27 0.00
CA PRO A 543 -26.23 -23.47 1.22
C PRO A 543 -25.15 -23.76 2.26
N ALA A 544 -24.83 -25.04 2.53
CA ALA A 544 -23.78 -25.40 3.47
C ALA A 544 -22.40 -24.87 3.03
N LEU A 545 -22.05 -25.03 1.74
CA LEU A 545 -20.81 -24.49 1.18
C LEU A 545 -20.74 -22.96 1.26
N ALA A 546 -21.86 -22.25 1.08
CA ALA A 546 -21.91 -20.80 1.18
C ALA A 546 -21.60 -20.32 2.61
N GLU A 547 -22.19 -20.94 3.62
CA GLU A 547 -21.91 -20.62 5.02
C GLU A 547 -20.49 -21.02 5.43
N LEU A 548 -19.98 -22.17 4.98
CA LEU A 548 -18.59 -22.57 5.22
C LEU A 548 -17.61 -21.57 4.60
N LEU A 549 -17.85 -21.09 3.38
CA LEU A 549 -17.05 -20.04 2.76
C LEU A 549 -17.06 -18.76 3.60
N ARG A 550 -18.23 -18.33 4.11
CA ARG A 550 -18.34 -17.16 4.98
C ARG A 550 -17.49 -17.31 6.24
N LEU A 551 -17.49 -18.49 6.86
CA LEU A 551 -16.68 -18.78 8.05
C LEU A 551 -15.17 -18.77 7.78
N VAL A 552 -14.74 -19.25 6.61
CA VAL A 552 -13.32 -19.23 6.23
C VAL A 552 -12.85 -17.80 5.98
N LEU A 553 -13.66 -16.97 5.31
CA LEU A 553 -13.32 -15.58 5.05
C LEU A 553 -13.27 -14.70 6.32
N GLN A 554 -13.98 -15.07 7.38
CA GLN A 554 -13.99 -14.36 8.67
C GLN A 554 -12.81 -14.73 9.59
N ARG A 555 -11.98 -15.73 9.24
CA ARG A 555 -10.77 -16.17 9.98
C ARG A 555 -11.01 -16.47 11.48
N GLU A 556 -12.18 -17.01 11.83
CA GLU A 556 -12.55 -17.17 13.24
C GLU A 556 -11.82 -18.33 13.98
N ASN A 557 -11.05 -19.22 13.33
CA ASN A 557 -10.32 -20.32 14.03
C ASN A 557 -9.41 -21.14 13.07
N ASP A 558 -8.08 -21.09 13.26
CA ASP A 558 -7.04 -21.75 12.41
C ASP A 558 -6.91 -23.28 12.58
N ARG A 559 -7.50 -23.88 13.63
CA ARG A 559 -7.20 -25.28 14.02
C ARG A 559 -7.79 -26.39 13.10
N HIS A 560 -8.70 -26.08 12.18
CA HIS A 560 -9.47 -27.11 11.42
C HIS A 560 -9.39 -26.98 9.88
N ASP A 561 -8.50 -26.13 9.37
CA ASP A 561 -8.41 -25.78 7.95
C ASP A 561 -8.03 -26.98 7.05
N VAL A 562 -7.20 -27.89 7.57
CA VAL A 562 -6.79 -29.11 6.85
C VAL A 562 -7.97 -30.07 6.65
N MET A 563 -8.82 -30.21 7.68
CA MET A 563 -9.98 -31.08 7.59
C MET A 563 -11.00 -30.52 6.60
N LEU A 564 -11.32 -29.22 6.71
CA LEU A 564 -12.26 -28.58 5.80
C LEU A 564 -11.82 -28.67 4.34
N ALA A 565 -10.53 -28.46 4.05
CA ALA A 565 -9.98 -28.64 2.70
C ALA A 565 -10.17 -30.09 2.19
N THR A 566 -10.01 -31.08 3.06
CA THR A 566 -10.21 -32.49 2.73
C THR A 566 -11.69 -32.79 2.42
N VAL A 567 -12.61 -32.28 3.22
CA VAL A 567 -14.05 -32.43 3.00
C VAL A 567 -14.47 -31.81 1.66
N VAL A 568 -14.08 -30.56 1.42
CA VAL A 568 -14.44 -29.84 0.19
C VAL A 568 -13.83 -30.50 -1.04
N SER A 569 -12.61 -31.02 -0.94
CA SER A 569 -12.01 -31.82 -2.01
C SER A 569 -12.81 -33.11 -2.28
N ALA A 570 -13.28 -33.80 -1.25
CA ALA A 570 -14.10 -35.00 -1.42
C ALA A 570 -15.46 -34.69 -2.07
N VAL A 571 -16.08 -33.56 -1.70
CA VAL A 571 -17.31 -33.07 -2.36
C VAL A 571 -17.04 -32.77 -3.83
N ASN A 572 -15.90 -32.16 -4.18
CA ASN A 572 -15.53 -31.92 -5.59
C ASN A 572 -15.32 -33.22 -6.38
N THR A 573 -14.86 -34.29 -5.76
CA THR A 573 -14.64 -35.57 -6.45
C THR A 573 -15.91 -36.39 -6.60
N HIS A 574 -16.80 -36.38 -5.59
CA HIS A 574 -17.93 -37.32 -5.53
C HIS A 574 -19.30 -36.68 -5.79
N GLU A 575 -19.48 -35.40 -5.49
CA GLU A 575 -20.79 -34.72 -5.52
C GLU A 575 -20.83 -33.49 -6.45
N LEU A 576 -19.80 -33.28 -7.28
CA LEU A 576 -19.68 -32.07 -8.12
C LEU A 576 -20.85 -31.88 -9.09
N GLN A 577 -21.29 -32.95 -9.77
CA GLN A 577 -22.41 -32.92 -10.73
C GLN A 577 -23.76 -32.68 -10.04
N ASN A 578 -23.80 -32.86 -8.72
CA ASN A 578 -24.99 -32.80 -7.90
C ASN A 578 -25.20 -31.42 -7.27
N LEU A 579 -24.23 -30.51 -7.39
CA LEU A 579 -24.30 -29.15 -6.86
C LEU A 579 -24.94 -28.19 -7.86
N VAL A 580 -25.86 -27.36 -7.36
CA VAL A 580 -26.48 -26.27 -8.14
C VAL A 580 -25.52 -25.08 -8.17
N GLN A 581 -25.44 -24.35 -9.29
CA GLN A 581 -24.67 -23.11 -9.36
C GLN A 581 -25.17 -22.10 -8.31
N PRO A 582 -24.30 -21.43 -7.53
CA PRO A 582 -22.83 -21.33 -7.67
C PRO A 582 -22.01 -22.33 -6.79
N GLY A 583 -22.57 -23.47 -6.39
CA GLY A 583 -21.92 -24.47 -5.51
C GLY A 583 -20.50 -24.90 -5.93
N PRO A 584 -20.26 -25.32 -7.19
CA PRO A 584 -18.92 -25.65 -7.68
C PRO A 584 -17.90 -24.51 -7.51
N ARG A 585 -18.35 -23.26 -7.64
CA ARG A 585 -17.50 -22.08 -7.42
C ARG A 585 -17.12 -21.93 -5.94
N TYR A 586 -18.05 -22.17 -5.00
CA TYR A 586 -17.75 -22.07 -3.57
C TYR A 586 -16.66 -23.04 -3.13
N ILE A 587 -16.59 -24.23 -3.72
CA ILE A 587 -15.47 -25.18 -3.49
C ILE A 587 -14.13 -24.52 -3.81
N LEU A 588 -14.00 -23.90 -4.99
CA LEU A 588 -12.76 -23.24 -5.41
C LEU A 588 -12.42 -22.05 -4.50
N GLN A 589 -13.41 -21.26 -4.11
CA GLN A 589 -13.21 -20.11 -3.21
C GLN A 589 -12.75 -20.54 -1.82
N ILE A 590 -13.31 -21.63 -1.27
CA ILE A 590 -12.86 -22.18 0.02
C ILE A 590 -11.42 -22.65 -0.08
N LEU A 591 -11.06 -23.44 -1.11
CA LEU A 591 -9.70 -23.93 -1.29
C LEU A 591 -8.67 -22.79 -1.49
N LEU A 592 -9.07 -21.74 -2.20
CA LEU A 592 -8.26 -20.53 -2.38
C LEU A 592 -8.04 -19.80 -1.05
N ALA A 593 -9.10 -19.59 -0.26
CA ALA A 593 -9.02 -18.89 1.01
C ALA A 593 -8.25 -19.66 2.09
N LEU A 594 -8.27 -21.00 2.04
CA LEU A 594 -7.48 -21.88 2.91
C LEU A 594 -6.00 -22.02 2.46
N GLY A 595 -5.59 -21.40 1.34
CA GLY A 595 -4.22 -21.48 0.83
C GLY A 595 -3.83 -22.87 0.28
N ARG A 596 -4.80 -23.74 -0.03
CA ARG A 596 -4.56 -25.11 -0.53
C ARG A 596 -4.49 -25.14 -2.05
N TYR A 597 -3.46 -24.50 -2.60
CA TYR A 597 -3.26 -24.33 -4.05
C TYR A 597 -3.10 -25.66 -4.80
N ASP A 598 -2.58 -26.70 -4.13
CA ASP A 598 -2.45 -28.06 -4.64
C ASP A 598 -3.83 -28.68 -4.96
N LEU A 599 -4.75 -28.58 -4.01
CA LEU A 599 -6.11 -29.09 -4.16
C LEU A 599 -6.94 -28.19 -5.08
N LEU A 600 -6.73 -26.87 -5.04
CA LEU A 600 -7.39 -25.92 -5.92
C LEU A 600 -7.09 -26.20 -7.39
N ALA A 601 -5.82 -26.40 -7.76
CA ALA A 601 -5.43 -26.71 -9.13
C ALA A 601 -6.10 -28.00 -9.64
N ARG A 602 -6.14 -29.05 -8.82
CA ARG A 602 -6.83 -30.31 -9.16
C ARG A 602 -8.33 -30.10 -9.34
N ALA A 603 -8.97 -29.40 -8.40
CA ALA A 603 -10.40 -29.11 -8.48
C ALA A 603 -10.75 -28.28 -9.74
N MET A 604 -9.91 -27.31 -10.11
CA MET A 604 -10.07 -26.53 -11.34
C MET A 604 -9.96 -27.41 -12.60
N ILE A 605 -9.01 -28.34 -12.64
CA ILE A 605 -8.84 -29.28 -13.76
C ILE A 605 -10.05 -30.21 -13.87
N ASP A 606 -10.51 -30.77 -12.74
CA ASP A 606 -11.69 -31.63 -12.71
C ASP A 606 -12.95 -30.87 -13.14
N GLN A 607 -13.17 -29.66 -12.64
CA GLN A 607 -14.31 -28.83 -13.04
C GLN A 607 -14.25 -28.44 -14.53
N SER A 608 -13.08 -28.09 -15.06
CA SER A 608 -12.89 -27.80 -16.49
C SER A 608 -13.27 -29.00 -17.36
N ARG A 609 -12.87 -30.21 -16.95
CA ARG A 609 -13.17 -31.46 -17.67
C ARG A 609 -14.64 -31.86 -17.55
N ASP A 610 -15.20 -31.83 -16.34
CA ASP A 610 -16.46 -32.49 -16.01
C ASP A 610 -17.68 -31.56 -16.15
N LEU A 611 -17.51 -30.24 -15.95
CA LEU A 611 -18.61 -29.26 -16.06
C LEU A 611 -18.57 -28.41 -17.33
N TYR A 612 -17.40 -28.22 -17.94
CA TYR A 612 -17.22 -27.28 -19.06
C TYR A 612 -16.52 -27.89 -20.30
N PRO A 613 -16.98 -29.03 -20.85
CA PRO A 613 -16.35 -29.62 -22.04
C PRO A 613 -16.60 -28.78 -23.32
N GLY A 614 -15.64 -28.81 -24.25
CA GLY A 614 -15.78 -28.20 -25.58
C GLY A 614 -15.94 -26.67 -25.54
N GLU A 615 -17.04 -26.15 -26.10
CA GLU A 615 -17.34 -24.72 -26.14
C GLU A 615 -17.57 -24.11 -24.74
N GLY A 616 -17.86 -24.92 -23.72
CA GLY A 616 -18.00 -24.48 -22.33
C GLY A 616 -16.71 -23.91 -21.71
N GLN A 617 -15.55 -24.10 -22.35
CA GLN A 617 -14.26 -23.60 -21.86
C GLN A 617 -14.23 -22.06 -21.75
N TYR A 618 -14.99 -21.34 -22.59
CA TYR A 618 -15.13 -19.89 -22.46
C TYR A 618 -15.83 -19.48 -21.15
N GLU A 619 -16.87 -20.23 -20.76
CA GLU A 619 -17.59 -20.00 -19.50
C GLU A 619 -16.73 -20.37 -18.30
N PHE A 620 -15.91 -21.42 -18.42
CA PHE A 620 -14.93 -21.79 -17.41
C PHE A 620 -13.94 -20.66 -17.14
N ILE A 621 -13.33 -20.07 -18.18
CA ILE A 621 -12.38 -18.95 -18.02
C ILE A 621 -13.06 -17.75 -17.32
N ARG A 622 -14.31 -17.44 -17.67
CA ARG A 622 -15.08 -16.38 -17.02
C ARG A 622 -15.35 -16.69 -15.55
N MET A 623 -15.75 -17.92 -15.23
CA MET A 623 -15.95 -18.38 -13.85
C MET A 623 -14.64 -18.31 -13.05
N VAL A 624 -13.51 -18.67 -13.68
CA VAL A 624 -12.16 -18.59 -13.09
C VAL A 624 -11.80 -17.18 -12.65
N GLN A 625 -11.97 -16.19 -13.54
CA GLN A 625 -11.74 -14.80 -13.18
C GLN A 625 -12.66 -14.35 -12.04
N GLU A 626 -13.96 -14.69 -12.12
CA GLU A 626 -14.96 -14.24 -11.16
C GLU A 626 -14.72 -14.81 -9.75
N PHE A 627 -14.35 -16.09 -9.61
CA PHE A 627 -14.14 -16.67 -8.29
C PHE A 627 -12.91 -16.07 -7.60
N VAL A 628 -11.83 -15.79 -8.33
CA VAL A 628 -10.64 -15.15 -7.76
C VAL A 628 -10.96 -13.72 -7.37
N ALA A 629 -11.62 -12.95 -8.26
CA ALA A 629 -12.02 -11.57 -7.98
C ALA A 629 -12.92 -11.43 -6.74
N LYS A 630 -13.79 -12.42 -6.49
CA LYS A 630 -14.71 -12.45 -5.33
C LYS A 630 -14.11 -13.07 -4.07
N THR A 631 -12.85 -13.50 -4.08
CA THR A 631 -12.18 -14.11 -2.93
C THR A 631 -11.05 -13.20 -2.45
N PRO A 632 -11.23 -12.45 -1.36
CA PRO A 632 -10.21 -11.55 -0.87
C PRO A 632 -9.00 -12.33 -0.39
N LEU A 633 -7.83 -11.99 -0.92
CA LEU A 633 -6.54 -12.53 -0.51
C LEU A 633 -5.61 -11.37 -0.15
N PRO A 634 -4.69 -11.56 0.81
CA PRO A 634 -3.69 -10.54 1.11
C PRO A 634 -2.71 -10.42 -0.08
N ALA A 635 -2.33 -9.19 -0.42
CA ALA A 635 -1.61 -8.88 -1.65
C ALA A 635 -0.21 -9.52 -1.72
N ASP A 636 0.41 -9.73 -0.58
CA ASP A 636 1.70 -10.41 -0.41
C ASP A 636 1.65 -11.92 -0.72
N ALA A 637 0.51 -12.57 -0.53
CA ALA A 637 0.32 -14.00 -0.81
C ALA A 637 0.07 -14.30 -2.31
N ILE A 638 -0.37 -13.32 -3.10
CA ILE A 638 -0.73 -13.51 -4.52
C ILE A 638 0.43 -14.06 -5.36
N PRO A 639 1.67 -13.53 -5.30
CA PRO A 639 2.77 -14.05 -6.11
C PRO A 639 3.13 -15.51 -5.79
N GLU A 640 2.95 -15.95 -4.54
CA GLU A 640 3.16 -17.34 -4.15
C GLU A 640 2.01 -18.24 -4.61
N ALA A 641 0.77 -17.77 -4.50
CA ALA A 641 -0.42 -18.48 -5.00
C ALA A 641 -0.31 -18.75 -6.50
N LEU A 642 0.04 -17.73 -7.29
CA LEU A 642 0.20 -17.86 -8.75
C LEU A 642 1.30 -18.87 -9.11
N ARG A 643 2.48 -18.77 -8.48
CA ARG A 643 3.58 -19.73 -8.69
C ARG A 643 3.19 -21.15 -8.33
N SER A 644 2.44 -21.32 -7.24
CA SER A 644 1.99 -22.63 -6.78
C SER A 644 0.98 -23.25 -7.74
N LEU A 645 0.02 -22.47 -8.24
CA LEU A 645 -0.96 -22.94 -9.22
C LEU A 645 -0.29 -23.30 -10.55
N GLU A 646 0.72 -22.53 -10.97
CA GLU A 646 1.50 -22.82 -12.17
C GLU A 646 2.28 -24.13 -12.05
N ALA A 647 2.93 -24.35 -10.90
CA ALA A 647 3.64 -25.58 -10.59
C ALA A 647 2.71 -26.81 -10.54
N ASN A 648 1.44 -26.62 -10.18
CA ASN A 648 0.42 -27.67 -10.13
C ASN A 648 -0.37 -27.83 -11.45
N GLY A 649 0.09 -27.23 -12.54
CA GLY A 649 -0.39 -27.53 -13.90
C GLY A 649 -1.38 -26.52 -14.50
N ILE A 650 -1.74 -25.45 -13.79
CA ILE A 650 -2.57 -24.38 -14.37
C ILE A 650 -1.69 -23.46 -15.22
N LYS A 651 -1.99 -23.32 -16.52
CA LYS A 651 -1.15 -22.58 -17.47
C LYS A 651 -1.99 -21.77 -18.46
N GLY A 652 -1.31 -20.93 -19.23
CA GLY A 652 -1.87 -20.21 -20.37
C GLY A 652 -3.01 -19.27 -19.99
N VAL A 653 -4.08 -19.26 -20.79
CA VAL A 653 -5.22 -18.35 -20.65
C VAL A 653 -5.88 -18.45 -19.26
N THR A 654 -5.95 -19.65 -18.68
CA THR A 654 -6.48 -19.84 -17.32
C THR A 654 -5.63 -19.11 -16.28
N MET A 655 -4.29 -19.13 -16.41
CA MET A 655 -3.39 -18.40 -15.51
C MET A 655 -3.56 -16.88 -15.67
N VAL A 656 -3.73 -16.40 -16.90
CA VAL A 656 -4.01 -14.98 -17.19
C VAL A 656 -5.31 -14.53 -16.51
N ALA A 657 -6.37 -15.35 -16.58
CA ALA A 657 -7.65 -15.07 -15.93
C ALA A 657 -7.55 -15.03 -14.39
N ILE A 658 -6.79 -15.96 -13.79
CA ILE A 658 -6.54 -15.98 -12.33
C ILE A 658 -5.79 -14.72 -11.91
N ALA A 659 -4.69 -14.40 -12.58
CA ALA A 659 -3.88 -13.24 -12.25
C ALA A 659 -4.65 -11.92 -12.44
N SER A 660 -5.53 -11.83 -13.43
CA SER A 660 -6.48 -10.72 -13.59
C SER A 660 -7.46 -10.62 -12.41
N GLY A 661 -8.11 -11.73 -12.04
CA GLY A 661 -9.02 -11.76 -10.88
C GLY A 661 -8.32 -11.37 -9.57
N ALA A 662 -7.06 -11.75 -9.41
CA ALA A 662 -6.26 -11.40 -8.23
C ALA A 662 -5.96 -9.89 -8.12
N LEU A 663 -5.84 -9.18 -9.26
CA LEU A 663 -5.73 -7.71 -9.25
C LEU A 663 -7.03 -7.06 -8.75
N GLU A 664 -8.20 -7.61 -9.10
CA GLU A 664 -9.49 -7.09 -8.63
C GLU A 664 -9.73 -7.38 -7.14
N SER A 665 -9.42 -8.59 -6.67
CA SER A 665 -9.70 -9.00 -5.30
C SER A 665 -8.90 -8.22 -4.25
N THR A 666 -7.72 -7.74 -4.63
CA THR A 666 -6.85 -6.90 -3.79
C THR A 666 -7.15 -5.41 -3.90
N ARG A 667 -8.24 -5.04 -4.61
CA ARG A 667 -8.59 -3.64 -4.91
C ARG A 667 -7.44 -2.88 -5.57
N PHE A 668 -6.73 -3.54 -6.49
CA PHE A 668 -5.60 -2.97 -7.23
C PHE A 668 -4.44 -2.53 -6.31
N ALA A 669 -3.96 -3.44 -5.47
CA ALA A 669 -2.82 -3.17 -4.59
C ALA A 669 -1.54 -2.86 -5.39
N PRO A 670 -0.75 -1.83 -5.00
CA PRO A 670 0.42 -1.36 -5.77
C PRO A 670 1.55 -2.41 -5.87
N GLU A 671 1.65 -3.32 -4.90
CA GLU A 671 2.65 -4.40 -4.85
C GLU A 671 2.52 -5.36 -6.05
N LEU A 672 1.34 -5.42 -6.67
CA LEU A 672 1.06 -6.31 -7.81
C LEU A 672 1.44 -5.71 -9.17
N LYS A 673 2.18 -4.60 -9.22
CA LYS A 673 2.65 -3.98 -10.47
C LYS A 673 3.39 -4.98 -11.37
N GLY A 674 4.22 -5.84 -10.77
CA GLY A 674 4.95 -6.89 -11.50
C GLY A 674 4.05 -8.00 -12.06
N VAL A 675 2.87 -8.23 -11.48
CA VAL A 675 1.85 -9.15 -12.03
C VAL A 675 1.14 -8.49 -13.21
N ALA A 676 0.69 -7.25 -13.05
CA ALA A 676 0.02 -6.49 -14.11
C ALA A 676 0.91 -6.30 -15.36
N GLN A 677 2.20 -6.03 -15.18
CA GLN A 677 3.14 -5.89 -16.29
C GLN A 677 3.36 -7.21 -17.03
N ARG A 678 3.51 -8.33 -16.30
CA ARG A 678 3.63 -9.66 -16.92
C ARG A 678 2.38 -10.04 -17.72
N LEU A 679 1.20 -9.70 -17.21
CA LEU A 679 -0.07 -9.93 -17.91
C LEU A 679 -0.13 -9.19 -19.24
N ILE A 680 0.23 -7.90 -19.27
CA ILE A 680 0.29 -7.13 -20.52
C ILE A 680 1.21 -7.83 -21.52
N THR A 681 2.43 -8.16 -21.12
CA THR A 681 3.41 -8.80 -22.01
C THR A 681 2.91 -10.13 -22.56
N GLN A 682 2.33 -10.98 -21.71
CA GLN A 682 1.81 -12.29 -22.14
C GLN A 682 0.64 -12.16 -23.14
N ILE A 683 -0.23 -11.17 -22.96
CA ILE A 683 -1.37 -10.94 -23.87
C ILE A 683 -0.88 -10.35 -25.19
N ASP A 684 0.07 -9.42 -25.14
CA ASP A 684 0.60 -8.72 -26.32
C ASP A 684 1.37 -9.67 -27.26
N GLU A 685 2.19 -10.55 -26.68
CA GLU A 685 3.04 -11.51 -27.40
C GLU A 685 2.29 -12.69 -28.04
N SER A 686 1.02 -12.93 -27.68
CA SER A 686 0.27 -14.11 -28.13
C SER A 686 -1.08 -13.76 -28.74
N ASP A 687 -1.18 -13.85 -30.07
CA ASP A 687 -2.45 -13.62 -30.78
C ASP A 687 -3.54 -14.64 -30.38
N ALA A 688 -3.15 -15.89 -30.10
CA ALA A 688 -4.07 -16.90 -29.56
C ALA A 688 -4.71 -16.48 -28.22
N TYR A 689 -4.01 -15.68 -27.40
CA TYR A 689 -4.61 -15.14 -26.18
C TYR A 689 -5.60 -14.03 -26.49
N LYS A 690 -5.30 -13.17 -27.46
CA LYS A 690 -6.22 -12.10 -27.89
C LYS A 690 -7.54 -12.67 -28.41
N GLU A 691 -7.49 -13.81 -29.09
CA GLU A 691 -8.69 -14.51 -29.59
C GLU A 691 -9.54 -15.11 -28.47
N VAL A 692 -8.93 -15.76 -27.47
CA VAL A 692 -9.67 -16.54 -26.46
C VAL A 692 -10.07 -15.70 -25.25
N LEU A 693 -9.26 -14.72 -24.84
CA LEU A 693 -9.47 -13.94 -23.61
C LEU A 693 -10.77 -13.15 -23.64
N GLN A 694 -11.36 -12.98 -22.46
CA GLN A 694 -12.53 -12.12 -22.28
C GLN A 694 -12.11 -10.65 -22.18
N PRO A 695 -12.85 -9.69 -22.78
CA PRO A 695 -12.52 -8.27 -22.70
C PRO A 695 -12.41 -7.73 -21.26
N GLU A 696 -13.12 -8.35 -20.32
CA GLU A 696 -13.04 -8.04 -18.89
C GLU A 696 -11.61 -8.12 -18.34
N VAL A 697 -10.75 -9.02 -18.84
CA VAL A 697 -9.36 -9.14 -18.41
C VAL A 697 -8.56 -7.88 -18.76
N VAL A 698 -8.70 -7.38 -19.99
CA VAL A 698 -8.04 -6.14 -20.42
C VAL A 698 -8.62 -4.94 -19.68
N MET A 699 -9.94 -4.92 -19.45
CA MET A 699 -10.60 -3.89 -18.65
C MET A 699 -10.05 -3.82 -17.23
N THR A 700 -9.72 -4.96 -16.62
CA THR A 700 -9.10 -5.03 -15.30
C THR A 700 -7.71 -4.41 -15.29
N LEU A 701 -6.89 -4.67 -16.32
CA LEU A 701 -5.57 -4.03 -16.46
C LEU A 701 -5.71 -2.50 -16.64
N ILE A 702 -6.66 -2.05 -17.47
CA ILE A 702 -6.94 -0.62 -17.64
C ILE A 702 -7.36 0.01 -16.31
N ARG A 703 -8.26 -0.65 -15.55
CA ARG A 703 -8.69 -0.19 -14.22
C ARG A 703 -7.54 -0.15 -13.21
N TYR A 704 -6.66 -1.15 -13.22
CA TYR A 704 -5.46 -1.19 -12.37
C TYR A 704 -4.55 0.02 -12.64
N TYR A 705 -4.16 0.26 -13.90
CA TYR A 705 -3.28 1.38 -14.22
C TYR A 705 -3.94 2.75 -14.05
N SER A 706 -5.25 2.83 -14.31
CA SER A 706 -6.06 4.03 -14.05
C SER A 706 -6.13 4.33 -12.56
N HIS A 707 -6.34 3.32 -11.70
CA HIS A 707 -6.34 3.46 -10.25
C HIS A 707 -5.03 4.04 -9.70
N HIS A 708 -3.90 3.71 -10.32
CA HIS A 708 -2.57 4.24 -9.96
C HIS A 708 -2.13 5.49 -10.75
N ASN A 709 -3.02 6.12 -11.52
CA ASN A 709 -2.71 7.29 -12.37
C ASN A 709 -1.50 7.08 -13.31
N ALA A 710 -1.28 5.83 -13.76
CA ALA A 710 -0.15 5.46 -14.59
C ALA A 710 -0.51 5.54 -16.08
N THR A 711 -0.48 6.76 -16.65
CA THR A 711 -0.92 7.04 -18.03
C THR A 711 -0.23 6.17 -19.09
N SER A 712 1.06 5.83 -18.90
CA SER A 712 1.76 4.91 -19.80
C SER A 712 1.19 3.49 -19.76
N GLY A 713 0.86 2.98 -18.57
CA GLY A 713 0.24 1.67 -18.39
C GLY A 713 -1.19 1.63 -18.92
N VAL A 714 -1.98 2.70 -18.70
CA VAL A 714 -3.32 2.83 -19.27
C VAL A 714 -3.27 2.75 -20.79
N ARG A 715 -2.33 3.47 -21.42
CA ARG A 715 -2.15 3.42 -22.88
C ARG A 715 -1.83 2.02 -23.38
N VAL A 716 -0.83 1.36 -22.78
CA VAL A 716 -0.41 0.01 -23.22
C VAL A 716 -1.54 -1.01 -23.02
N ALA A 717 -2.21 -1.00 -21.87
CA ALA A 717 -3.34 -1.90 -21.63
C ALA A 717 -4.52 -1.63 -22.60
N THR A 718 -4.78 -0.37 -22.92
CA THR A 718 -5.87 0.01 -23.84
C THR A 718 -5.59 -0.44 -25.27
N ASN A 719 -4.33 -0.45 -25.70
CA ASN A 719 -3.95 -0.89 -27.05
C ASN A 719 -4.24 -2.39 -27.31
N LEU A 720 -4.44 -3.20 -26.27
CA LEU A 720 -4.83 -4.61 -26.38
C LEU A 720 -6.35 -4.79 -26.61
N MET A 721 -7.16 -3.81 -26.20
CA MET A 721 -8.62 -3.90 -26.25
C MET A 721 -9.17 -4.07 -27.68
N PRO A 722 -8.68 -3.33 -28.70
CA PRO A 722 -9.14 -3.47 -30.08
C PRO A 722 -9.07 -4.90 -30.61
N ASP A 723 -7.92 -5.55 -30.47
CA ASP A 723 -7.68 -6.90 -31.00
C ASP A 723 -8.54 -7.93 -30.26
N VAL A 724 -8.60 -7.84 -28.92
CA VAL A 724 -9.44 -8.71 -28.09
C VAL A 724 -10.92 -8.53 -28.40
N ALA A 725 -11.37 -7.29 -28.65
CA ALA A 725 -12.76 -7.00 -28.98
C ALA A 725 -13.12 -7.42 -30.41
N ALA A 726 -12.19 -7.32 -31.36
CA ALA A 726 -12.40 -7.71 -32.76
C ALA A 726 -12.50 -9.23 -32.93
N ALA A 727 -11.87 -10.00 -32.06
CA ALA A 727 -11.99 -11.46 -32.06
C ALA A 727 -13.30 -12.00 -31.45
N LYS A 728 -14.16 -11.14 -30.88
CA LYS A 728 -15.47 -11.54 -30.34
C LYS A 728 -16.60 -11.26 -31.32
N ASP A 729 -17.75 -11.86 -31.05
CA ASP A 729 -18.98 -11.51 -31.73
C ASP A 729 -19.19 -9.99 -31.71
N ASN A 730 -19.59 -9.43 -32.86
CA ASN A 730 -19.74 -7.98 -33.05
C ASN A 730 -20.54 -7.28 -31.94
N LYS A 731 -21.51 -7.96 -31.30
CA LYS A 731 -22.27 -7.39 -30.18
C LYS A 731 -21.45 -7.32 -28.89
N GLU A 732 -20.69 -8.37 -28.57
CA GLU A 732 -19.88 -8.47 -27.36
C GLU A 732 -18.66 -7.56 -27.44
N GLY A 733 -17.94 -7.59 -28.57
CA GLY A 733 -16.80 -6.72 -28.84
C GLY A 733 -17.16 -5.24 -28.75
N LEU A 734 -18.24 -4.80 -29.41
CA LEU A 734 -18.70 -3.41 -29.34
C LEU A 734 -19.15 -3.01 -27.93
N SER A 735 -19.78 -3.91 -27.17
CA SER A 735 -20.16 -3.65 -25.78
C SER A 735 -18.94 -3.44 -24.88
N ALA A 736 -17.90 -4.26 -25.04
CA ALA A 736 -16.63 -4.08 -24.34
C ALA A 736 -15.92 -2.78 -24.72
N LEU A 737 -15.88 -2.46 -26.02
CA LEU A 737 -15.30 -1.22 -26.53
C LEU A 737 -16.01 0.01 -25.95
N ASN A 738 -17.34 0.01 -25.91
CA ASN A 738 -18.13 1.10 -25.32
C ASN A 738 -17.88 1.25 -23.81
N ARG A 739 -17.86 0.15 -23.06
CA ARG A 739 -17.52 0.19 -21.62
C ARG A 739 -16.12 0.78 -21.40
N THR A 740 -15.15 0.42 -22.24
CA THR A 740 -13.76 0.92 -22.14
C THR A 740 -13.69 2.39 -22.48
N PHE A 741 -14.37 2.79 -23.56
CA PHE A 741 -14.47 4.18 -23.98
C PHE A 741 -15.07 5.04 -22.87
N GLN A 742 -16.21 4.65 -22.30
CA GLN A 742 -16.86 5.37 -21.20
C GLN A 742 -15.99 5.44 -19.93
N LEU A 743 -15.20 4.41 -19.65
CA LEU A 743 -14.25 4.41 -18.53
C LEU A 743 -13.17 5.48 -18.73
N LEU A 744 -12.55 5.50 -19.91
CA LEU A 744 -11.43 6.40 -20.23
C LEU A 744 -11.91 7.85 -20.48
N TRP A 745 -13.08 8.03 -21.08
CA TRP A 745 -13.59 9.35 -21.48
C TRP A 745 -13.85 10.31 -20.30
N LYS A 746 -14.09 9.74 -19.12
CA LYS A 746 -14.30 10.48 -17.86
C LYS A 746 -13.08 11.29 -17.45
N THR A 747 -11.88 10.86 -17.81
CA THR A 747 -10.62 11.50 -17.43
C THR A 747 -10.03 12.25 -18.63
N GLU A 748 -9.73 13.54 -18.47
CA GLU A 748 -9.26 14.39 -19.57
C GLU A 748 -7.98 13.85 -20.23
N ASP A 749 -7.00 13.44 -19.43
CA ASP A 749 -5.72 12.87 -19.88
C ASP A 749 -5.89 11.58 -20.71
N TYR A 750 -7.01 10.87 -20.55
CA TYR A 750 -7.26 9.60 -21.21
C TYR A 750 -8.12 9.73 -22.46
N ARG A 751 -8.69 10.91 -22.76
CA ARG A 751 -9.55 11.12 -23.94
C ARG A 751 -8.84 10.83 -25.25
N ILE A 752 -7.56 11.18 -25.36
CA ILE A 752 -6.73 10.89 -26.55
C ILE A 752 -6.51 9.38 -26.67
N ILE A 753 -6.26 8.68 -25.55
CA ILE A 753 -6.09 7.22 -25.52
C ILE A 753 -7.39 6.52 -25.94
N ALA A 754 -8.53 6.95 -25.39
CA ALA A 754 -9.85 6.43 -25.73
C ALA A 754 -10.17 6.61 -27.21
N TYR A 755 -9.85 7.77 -27.76
CA TYR A 755 -10.08 8.07 -29.17
C TYR A 755 -9.19 7.25 -30.10
N ASN A 756 -7.91 7.09 -29.76
CA ASN A 756 -6.98 6.25 -30.52
C ASN A 756 -7.34 4.76 -30.46
N MET A 757 -7.92 4.29 -29.35
CA MET A 757 -8.48 2.93 -29.26
C MET A 757 -9.57 2.69 -30.30
N LEU A 758 -10.50 3.65 -30.48
CA LEU A 758 -11.53 3.55 -31.51
C LEU A 758 -10.93 3.51 -32.91
N ARG A 759 -9.92 4.35 -33.18
CA ARG A 759 -9.19 4.34 -34.46
C ARG A 759 -8.52 3.00 -34.74
N GLN A 760 -7.86 2.41 -33.73
CA GLN A 760 -7.23 1.11 -33.87
C GLN A 760 -8.26 0.00 -34.12
N TYR A 761 -9.39 0.00 -33.39
CA TYR A 761 -10.46 -0.98 -33.61
C TYR A 761 -11.02 -0.92 -35.03
N ILE A 762 -11.22 0.28 -35.58
CA ILE A 762 -11.68 0.45 -36.97
C ILE A 762 -10.75 -0.22 -37.99
N ARG A 763 -9.44 -0.27 -37.71
CA ARG A 763 -8.44 -0.85 -38.63
C ARG A 763 -8.38 -2.38 -38.59
N VAL A 764 -8.73 -2.99 -37.45
CA VAL A 764 -8.65 -4.45 -37.25
C VAL A 764 -9.99 -5.17 -37.31
N ALA A 765 -11.10 -4.44 -37.12
CA ALA A 765 -12.44 -5.02 -37.14
C ALA A 765 -12.96 -5.28 -38.56
N ASP A 766 -13.97 -6.14 -38.67
CA ASP A 766 -14.69 -6.34 -39.94
C ASP A 766 -15.41 -5.07 -40.42
N ASP A 767 -15.78 -5.03 -41.71
CA ASP A 767 -16.41 -3.86 -42.33
C ASP A 767 -17.71 -3.41 -41.62
N VAL A 768 -18.49 -4.37 -41.12
CA VAL A 768 -19.78 -4.10 -40.45
C VAL A 768 -19.55 -3.47 -39.08
N ALA A 769 -18.61 -4.02 -38.31
CA ALA A 769 -18.22 -3.53 -36.99
C ALA A 769 -17.56 -2.15 -37.08
N ALA A 770 -16.64 -1.95 -38.02
CA ALA A 770 -15.96 -0.68 -38.24
C ALA A 770 -16.96 0.45 -38.56
N ARG A 771 -17.92 0.23 -39.47
CA ARG A 771 -18.99 1.20 -39.78
C ARG A 771 -19.85 1.53 -38.57
N ARG A 772 -20.24 0.52 -37.78
CA ARG A 772 -21.03 0.71 -36.55
C ARG A 772 -20.31 1.59 -35.54
N VAL A 773 -19.00 1.46 -35.39
CA VAL A 773 -18.21 2.33 -34.50
C VAL A 773 -18.23 3.77 -34.99
N VAL A 774 -18.02 4.00 -36.30
CA VAL A 774 -18.08 5.35 -36.89
C VAL A 774 -19.46 5.98 -36.67
N GLU A 775 -20.54 5.25 -36.90
CA GLU A 775 -21.92 5.75 -36.73
C GLU A 775 -22.30 6.00 -35.27
N TYR A 776 -21.97 5.07 -34.37
CA TYR A 776 -22.35 5.14 -32.96
C TYR A 776 -21.56 6.22 -32.22
N PHE A 777 -20.22 6.13 -32.23
CA PHE A 777 -19.37 7.09 -31.53
C PHE A 777 -19.30 8.42 -32.26
N GLY A 778 -19.51 8.45 -33.58
CA GLY A 778 -19.61 9.70 -34.34
C GLY A 778 -20.75 10.60 -33.86
N LYS A 779 -21.90 10.02 -33.48
CA LYS A 779 -23.02 10.78 -32.89
C LYS A 779 -22.68 11.34 -31.51
N GLU A 780 -21.91 10.59 -30.71
CA GLU A 780 -21.54 10.96 -29.34
C GLU A 780 -20.41 12.01 -29.29
N LEU A 781 -19.43 11.91 -30.19
CA LEU A 781 -18.20 12.71 -30.19
C LEU A 781 -18.30 14.04 -30.94
N GLY A 782 -19.37 14.26 -31.71
CA GLY A 782 -19.58 15.44 -32.54
C GLY A 782 -19.05 15.30 -33.97
N SER A 783 -19.49 16.20 -34.85
CA SER A 783 -19.29 16.12 -36.30
C SER A 783 -17.83 16.05 -36.74
N GLN A 784 -16.92 16.79 -36.09
CA GLN A 784 -15.50 16.80 -36.42
C GLN A 784 -14.83 15.44 -36.15
N ARG A 785 -15.06 14.84 -34.99
CA ARG A 785 -14.47 13.53 -34.63
C ARG A 785 -15.13 12.39 -35.40
N ALA A 786 -16.43 12.49 -35.69
CA ALA A 786 -17.12 11.57 -36.59
C ALA A 786 -16.49 11.57 -37.98
N HIS A 787 -16.20 12.76 -38.53
CA HIS A 787 -15.49 12.91 -39.79
C HIS A 787 -14.12 12.24 -39.74
N GLN A 788 -13.34 12.48 -38.70
CA GLN A 788 -12.02 11.87 -38.53
C GLN A 788 -12.05 10.34 -38.39
N LEU A 789 -13.02 9.76 -37.67
CA LEU A 789 -13.21 8.30 -37.63
C LEU A 789 -13.60 7.75 -39.01
N GLY A 790 -14.40 8.50 -39.77
CA GLY A 790 -14.71 8.18 -41.16
C GLY A 790 -13.47 8.22 -42.07
N ILE A 791 -12.54 9.15 -41.82
CA ILE A 791 -11.23 9.17 -42.49
C ILE A 791 -10.40 7.96 -42.10
N THR A 792 -10.30 7.59 -40.83
CA THR A 792 -9.60 6.37 -40.38
C THR A 792 -10.13 5.12 -41.10
N TYR A 793 -11.47 4.98 -41.19
CA TYR A 793 -12.10 3.87 -41.90
C TYR A 793 -11.72 3.83 -43.40
N ARG A 794 -11.84 4.96 -44.11
CA ARG A 794 -11.45 5.03 -45.53
C ARG A 794 -9.96 4.82 -45.73
N PHE A 795 -9.12 5.37 -44.86
CA PHE A 795 -7.67 5.22 -44.97
C PHE A 795 -7.22 3.77 -44.72
N SER A 796 -7.91 3.04 -43.83
CA SER A 796 -7.73 1.60 -43.69
C SER A 796 -8.04 0.87 -45.01
N GLN A 797 -9.16 1.19 -45.66
CA GLN A 797 -9.51 0.63 -46.97
C GLN A 797 -8.51 1.00 -48.07
N PHE A 798 -8.00 2.23 -48.06
CA PHE A 798 -6.97 2.70 -48.99
C PHE A 798 -5.69 1.85 -48.89
N MET A 799 -5.38 1.35 -47.70
CA MET A 799 -4.26 0.47 -47.46
C MET A 799 -4.57 -1.02 -47.68
N GLY A 800 -5.81 -1.36 -48.04
CA GLY A 800 -6.24 -2.76 -48.18
C GLY A 800 -6.55 -3.47 -46.86
N ASN A 801 -6.87 -2.72 -45.79
CA ASN A 801 -7.15 -3.23 -44.45
C ASN A 801 -6.01 -4.09 -43.85
N VAL A 802 -4.76 -3.73 -44.15
CA VAL A 802 -3.58 -4.36 -43.55
C VAL A 802 -2.87 -3.41 -42.58
N ASP A 803 -2.11 -3.97 -41.65
CA ASP A 803 -1.26 -3.18 -40.74
C ASP A 803 -0.26 -2.32 -41.52
N VAL A 804 0.09 -1.15 -40.97
CA VAL A 804 1.00 -0.18 -41.58
C VAL A 804 2.38 -0.78 -41.92
N THR A 805 2.86 -1.73 -41.12
CA THR A 805 4.16 -2.38 -41.31
C THR A 805 4.10 -3.31 -42.53
N VAL A 806 3.03 -4.09 -42.64
CA VAL A 806 2.77 -4.96 -43.79
C VAL A 806 2.54 -4.11 -45.04
N TYR A 807 1.76 -3.04 -44.91
CA TYR A 807 1.50 -2.10 -45.99
C TYR A 807 2.79 -1.48 -46.53
N ALA A 808 3.72 -1.05 -45.67
CA ALA A 808 5.00 -0.49 -46.10
C ALA A 808 5.86 -1.51 -46.89
N GLN A 809 5.77 -2.80 -46.57
CA GLN A 809 6.43 -3.85 -47.33
C GLN A 809 5.78 -4.04 -48.70
N VAL A 810 4.44 -4.15 -48.74
CA VAL A 810 3.68 -4.29 -49.99
C VAL A 810 3.90 -3.09 -50.90
N LEU A 811 3.83 -1.86 -50.36
CA LEU A 811 4.02 -0.63 -51.12
C LEU A 811 5.39 -0.57 -51.80
N SER A 812 6.44 -0.98 -51.12
CA SER A 812 7.80 -1.05 -51.68
C SER A 812 7.90 -2.06 -52.81
N GLN A 813 7.34 -3.25 -52.64
CA GLN A 813 7.31 -4.26 -53.70
C GLN A 813 6.56 -3.76 -54.94
N VAL A 814 5.42 -3.09 -54.74
CA VAL A 814 4.64 -2.50 -55.84
C VAL A 814 5.40 -1.36 -56.52
N THR A 815 6.08 -0.51 -55.74
CA THR A 815 6.87 0.61 -56.27
C THR A 815 8.05 0.08 -57.09
N ASP A 816 8.78 -0.91 -56.59
CA ASP A 816 9.91 -1.53 -57.30
C ASP A 816 9.46 -2.21 -58.61
N LEU A 817 8.31 -2.90 -58.58
CA LEU A 817 7.70 -3.52 -59.76
C LEU A 817 7.36 -2.47 -60.84
N LEU A 818 6.66 -1.41 -60.46
CA LEU A 818 6.27 -0.34 -61.38
C LEU A 818 7.48 0.44 -61.89
N GLU A 819 8.49 0.65 -61.04
CA GLU A 819 9.75 1.27 -61.44
C GLU A 819 10.46 0.43 -62.50
N ASN A 820 10.62 -0.87 -62.28
CA ASN A 820 11.23 -1.76 -63.26
C ASN A 820 10.46 -1.77 -64.59
N HIS A 821 9.13 -1.82 -64.55
CA HIS A 821 8.32 -1.74 -65.78
C HIS A 821 8.42 -0.38 -66.47
N ALA A 822 8.51 0.73 -65.73
CA ALA A 822 8.71 2.05 -66.31
C ALA A 822 10.09 2.19 -66.96
N GLN A 823 11.15 1.69 -66.32
CA GLN A 823 12.52 1.78 -66.84
C GLN A 823 12.72 1.02 -68.16
N ILE A 824 11.99 -0.09 -68.37
CA ILE A 824 12.00 -0.86 -69.63
C ILE A 824 11.60 0.01 -70.83
N TYR A 825 10.70 0.97 -70.64
CA TYR A 825 10.11 1.79 -71.70
C TYR A 825 10.53 3.27 -71.63
N GLU A 826 11.59 3.59 -70.89
CA GLU A 826 12.02 4.97 -70.73
C GLU A 826 12.80 5.49 -71.96
N ASP A 827 13.55 4.61 -72.64
CA ASP A 827 14.35 4.92 -73.83
C ASP A 827 13.73 4.29 -75.08
N ASP A 828 13.29 5.14 -76.01
CA ASP A 828 12.59 4.76 -77.24
C ASP A 828 13.46 3.90 -78.20
N GLU A 829 14.79 3.91 -78.03
CA GLU A 829 15.72 3.11 -78.83
C GLU A 829 15.95 1.71 -78.25
N LEU A 830 15.52 1.47 -77.01
CA LEU A 830 15.81 0.25 -76.24
C LEU A 830 14.54 -0.49 -75.83
N TYR A 831 13.56 -0.65 -76.72
CA TYR A 831 12.37 -1.45 -76.43
C TYR A 831 12.63 -2.97 -76.42
N PRO A 832 11.85 -3.75 -75.63
CA PRO A 832 11.98 -5.20 -75.60
C PRO A 832 11.79 -5.85 -76.97
N SER A 833 12.73 -6.70 -77.36
CA SER A 833 12.60 -7.48 -78.58
C SER A 833 11.41 -8.46 -78.52
N HIS A 834 10.81 -8.76 -79.67
CA HIS A 834 9.74 -9.77 -79.78
C HIS A 834 10.15 -11.13 -79.17
N ARG A 835 11.43 -11.51 -79.33
CA ARG A 835 11.97 -12.77 -78.78
C ARG A 835 11.88 -12.77 -77.26
N LEU A 836 12.32 -11.70 -76.60
CA LEU A 836 12.31 -11.61 -75.13
C LEU A 836 10.90 -11.69 -74.56
N LEU A 837 9.96 -10.92 -75.12
CA LEU A 837 8.56 -10.93 -74.69
C LEU A 837 7.87 -12.27 -74.95
N SER A 838 8.17 -12.94 -76.07
CA SER A 838 7.66 -14.29 -76.35
C SER A 838 8.19 -15.32 -75.35
N THR A 839 9.47 -15.28 -75.02
CA THR A 839 10.09 -16.17 -74.03
C THR A 839 9.47 -15.95 -72.65
N PHE A 840 9.37 -14.71 -72.19
CA PHE A 840 8.73 -14.37 -70.92
C PHE A 840 7.29 -14.89 -70.83
N LYS A 841 6.45 -14.60 -71.84
CA LYS A 841 5.06 -15.09 -71.91
C LYS A 841 4.99 -16.62 -71.86
N GLN A 842 5.83 -17.31 -72.63
CA GLN A 842 5.86 -18.77 -72.68
C GLN A 842 6.31 -19.38 -71.37
N THR A 843 7.31 -18.79 -70.71
CA THR A 843 7.80 -19.23 -69.39
C THR A 843 6.71 -19.08 -68.32
N LEU A 844 5.97 -17.96 -68.30
CA LEU A 844 4.83 -17.79 -67.40
C LEU A 844 3.71 -18.79 -67.73
N TYR A 845 3.39 -18.95 -69.02
CA TYR A 845 2.36 -19.87 -69.46
C TYR A 845 2.68 -21.33 -69.11
N SER A 846 3.94 -21.78 -69.26
CA SER A 846 4.32 -23.17 -68.94
C SER A 846 4.34 -23.47 -67.44
N ASN A 847 4.61 -22.46 -66.60
CA ASN A 847 4.86 -22.65 -65.17
C ASN A 847 3.63 -22.38 -64.27
N LEU A 848 2.52 -21.90 -64.84
CA LEU A 848 1.27 -21.62 -64.13
C LEU A 848 0.15 -22.57 -64.58
N ASN A 849 -0.76 -22.91 -63.68
CA ASN A 849 -1.98 -23.68 -64.00
C ASN A 849 -3.07 -22.78 -64.64
N LEU A 850 -4.21 -23.37 -65.07
CA LEU A 850 -5.27 -22.61 -65.76
C LEU A 850 -5.87 -21.50 -64.89
N ASP A 851 -6.15 -21.78 -63.62
CA ASP A 851 -6.76 -20.83 -62.69
C ASP A 851 -5.77 -19.70 -62.35
N GLU A 852 -4.49 -20.02 -62.12
CA GLU A 852 -3.41 -19.07 -61.88
C GLU A 852 -3.18 -18.15 -63.09
N ARG A 853 -3.27 -18.66 -64.32
CA ARG A 853 -3.18 -17.86 -65.55
C ARG A 853 -4.35 -16.89 -65.67
N HIS A 854 -5.56 -17.37 -65.41
CA HIS A 854 -6.75 -16.53 -65.46
C HIS A 854 -6.68 -15.42 -64.40
N LEU A 855 -6.30 -15.76 -63.17
CA LEU A 855 -6.09 -14.79 -62.09
C LEU A 855 -5.04 -13.73 -62.48
N LEU A 856 -3.87 -14.17 -62.96
CA LEU A 856 -2.81 -13.28 -63.43
C LEU A 856 -3.28 -12.34 -64.55
N GLY A 857 -4.07 -12.85 -65.49
CA GLY A 857 -4.68 -12.06 -66.56
C GLY A 857 -5.61 -10.98 -66.00
N GLU A 858 -6.50 -11.33 -65.07
CA GLU A 858 -7.38 -10.36 -64.40
C GLU A 858 -6.58 -9.35 -63.57
N ASP A 859 -5.48 -9.75 -62.93
CA ASP A 859 -4.63 -8.83 -62.15
C ASP A 859 -3.90 -7.83 -63.04
N PHE A 860 -3.34 -8.24 -64.19
CA PHE A 860 -2.79 -7.30 -65.18
C PHE A 860 -3.84 -6.29 -65.68
N LYS A 861 -5.07 -6.76 -65.90
CA LYS A 861 -6.19 -5.91 -66.34
C LYS A 861 -6.62 -4.93 -65.25
N LYS A 862 -6.78 -5.39 -64.00
CA LYS A 862 -7.05 -4.53 -62.84
C LYS A 862 -5.96 -3.48 -62.66
N LEU A 863 -4.70 -3.89 -62.71
CA LEU A 863 -3.54 -3.02 -62.59
C LEU A 863 -3.56 -1.90 -63.66
N ALA A 864 -3.74 -2.27 -64.93
CA ALA A 864 -3.81 -1.31 -66.03
C ALA A 864 -4.98 -0.32 -65.85
N ASN A 865 -6.16 -0.82 -65.50
CA ASN A 865 -7.34 0.00 -65.27
C ASN A 865 -7.17 0.94 -64.07
N ALA A 866 -6.57 0.47 -62.98
CA ALA A 866 -6.35 1.27 -61.77
C ALA A 866 -5.34 2.40 -62.03
N ILE A 867 -4.23 2.14 -62.73
CA ILE A 867 -3.27 3.18 -63.14
C ILE A 867 -3.95 4.24 -64.00
N PHE A 868 -4.77 3.82 -64.98
CA PHE A 868 -5.51 4.75 -65.83
C PHE A 868 -6.55 5.57 -65.06
N ALA A 869 -7.29 4.93 -64.14
CA ALA A 869 -8.28 5.58 -63.31
C ALA A 869 -7.64 6.66 -62.42
N ILE A 870 -6.52 6.33 -61.76
CA ILE A 870 -5.77 7.26 -60.90
C ILE A 870 -5.13 8.39 -61.73
N GLY A 871 -4.55 8.08 -62.89
CA GLY A 871 -3.94 9.06 -63.78
C GLY A 871 -4.94 10.06 -64.37
N GLN A 872 -6.13 9.57 -64.78
CA GLN A 872 -7.22 10.42 -65.26
C GLN A 872 -7.80 11.31 -64.16
N ASP A 873 -7.94 10.78 -62.94
CA ASP A 873 -8.36 11.55 -61.77
C ASP A 873 -7.40 12.72 -61.52
N TYR A 874 -6.10 12.46 -61.49
CA TYR A 874 -5.07 13.48 -61.33
C TYR A 874 -5.07 14.52 -62.46
N GLU A 875 -5.26 14.11 -63.72
CA GLU A 875 -5.35 15.04 -64.85
C GLU A 875 -6.57 15.96 -64.76
N ARG A 876 -7.70 15.46 -64.27
CA ARG A 876 -8.96 16.21 -64.18
C ARG A 876 -9.01 17.15 -62.99
N ASN A 877 -8.54 16.68 -61.82
CA ASN A 877 -8.82 17.31 -60.54
C ASN A 877 -7.61 18.09 -59.98
N SER A 878 -6.38 17.75 -60.35
CA SER A 878 -5.16 18.34 -59.79
C SER A 878 -4.44 19.31 -60.75
N LYS A 879 -3.66 20.25 -60.20
CA LYS A 879 -2.87 21.21 -60.99
C LYS A 879 -1.46 20.69 -61.26
N ARG A 880 -1.14 20.37 -62.53
CA ARG A 880 0.18 19.84 -62.95
C ARG A 880 1.30 20.89 -62.98
N SER A 881 1.53 21.62 -61.88
CA SER A 881 2.62 22.58 -61.76
C SER A 881 3.61 22.17 -60.66
N PRO A 882 4.93 22.40 -60.84
CA PRO A 882 5.91 22.09 -59.80
C PRO A 882 5.64 22.80 -58.47
N HIS A 883 5.06 24.00 -58.51
CA HIS A 883 4.67 24.76 -57.32
C HIS A 883 3.53 24.08 -56.56
N TYR A 884 2.52 23.58 -57.29
CA TYR A 884 1.41 22.84 -56.67
C TYR A 884 1.87 21.54 -56.01
N THR A 885 2.79 20.79 -56.64
CA THR A 885 3.38 19.59 -56.03
C THR A 885 4.19 19.95 -54.78
N ASP A 886 4.96 21.03 -54.80
CA ASP A 886 5.71 21.53 -53.63
C ASP A 886 4.76 21.97 -52.49
N ASP A 887 3.66 22.65 -52.82
CA ASP A 887 2.60 23.00 -51.86
C ASP A 887 1.97 21.75 -51.24
N MET A 888 1.70 20.70 -52.04
CA MET A 888 1.16 19.43 -51.56
C MET A 888 2.14 18.72 -50.61
N LEU A 889 3.43 18.64 -50.98
CA LEU A 889 4.47 18.00 -50.17
C LEU A 889 4.70 18.72 -48.83
N LYS A 890 4.58 20.06 -48.81
CA LYS A 890 4.65 20.88 -47.60
C LYS A 890 3.34 20.87 -46.80
N GLY A 891 2.27 20.33 -47.37
CA GLY A 891 0.94 20.29 -46.78
C GLY A 891 0.26 21.66 -46.69
N ALA A 892 0.51 22.52 -47.68
CA ALA A 892 -0.10 23.84 -47.85
C ALA A 892 -1.36 23.81 -48.75
N ALA A 893 -1.66 22.68 -49.40
CA ALA A 893 -2.84 22.47 -50.24
C ALA A 893 -3.52 21.14 -49.87
N ASP A 894 -4.86 21.12 -49.94
CA ASP A 894 -5.65 19.90 -49.67
C ASP A 894 -5.68 18.95 -50.88
N PRO A 895 -5.60 17.62 -50.67
CA PRO A 895 -5.54 16.67 -51.75
C PRO A 895 -6.88 16.61 -52.51
N SER A 896 -6.79 16.62 -53.84
CA SER A 896 -7.94 16.60 -54.74
C SER A 896 -8.03 15.34 -55.61
N SER A 897 -7.01 14.49 -55.54
CA SER A 897 -6.90 13.20 -56.25
C SER A 897 -6.12 12.20 -55.41
N ILE A 898 -6.15 10.92 -55.82
CA ILE A 898 -5.36 9.86 -55.16
C ILE A 898 -3.85 10.18 -55.19
N VAL A 899 -3.35 10.74 -56.30
CA VAL A 899 -1.94 11.14 -56.45
C VAL A 899 -1.59 12.25 -55.46
N ASP A 900 -2.49 13.21 -55.25
CA ASP A 900 -2.29 14.27 -54.25
C ASP A 900 -2.24 13.69 -52.82
N VAL A 901 -3.07 12.68 -52.49
CA VAL A 901 -3.01 11.99 -51.18
C VAL A 901 -1.64 11.33 -50.97
N LEU A 902 -1.13 10.62 -51.98
CA LEU A 902 0.20 10.00 -51.93
C LEU A 902 1.32 11.04 -51.73
N HIS A 903 1.25 12.17 -52.45
CA HIS A 903 2.19 13.27 -52.27
C HIS A 903 2.09 13.93 -50.90
N ALA A 904 0.88 14.22 -50.41
CA ALA A 904 0.68 14.82 -49.10
C ALA A 904 1.14 13.91 -47.96
N ALA A 905 0.84 12.60 -48.05
CA ALA A 905 1.24 11.61 -47.06
C ALA A 905 2.77 11.42 -47.05
N GLY A 906 3.36 11.16 -48.22
CA GLY A 906 4.80 10.98 -48.35
C GLY A 906 5.59 12.25 -48.04
N GLY A 907 5.07 13.42 -48.40
CA GLY A 907 5.67 14.73 -48.10
C GLY A 907 5.68 15.05 -46.62
N TYR A 908 4.57 14.76 -45.91
CA TYR A 908 4.51 14.92 -44.46
C TYR A 908 5.55 14.03 -43.75
N LEU A 909 5.65 12.75 -44.11
CA LEU A 909 6.64 11.84 -43.51
C LEU A 909 8.09 12.24 -43.86
N ALA A 910 8.30 12.80 -45.04
CA ALA A 910 9.60 13.30 -45.52
C ALA A 910 9.93 14.72 -45.00
N GLN A 911 9.08 15.34 -44.17
CA GLN A 911 9.24 16.71 -43.70
C GLN A 911 9.35 17.75 -44.84
N GLY A 912 8.56 17.56 -45.90
CA GLY A 912 8.54 18.40 -47.10
C GLY A 912 9.66 18.10 -48.10
N ARG A 913 10.53 17.10 -47.84
CA ARG A 913 11.57 16.70 -48.79
C ARG A 913 10.94 15.95 -49.97
N TYR A 914 11.28 16.38 -51.18
CA TYR A 914 10.87 15.72 -52.41
C TYR A 914 11.83 14.58 -52.81
N TYR A 915 11.29 13.38 -53.00
CA TYR A 915 12.00 12.23 -53.57
C TYR A 915 11.76 12.16 -55.08
N ARG A 916 12.68 12.74 -55.85
CA ARG A 916 12.59 12.73 -57.32
C ARG A 916 12.79 11.33 -57.88
N LEU A 917 11.84 10.88 -58.70
CA LEU A 917 11.97 9.67 -59.51
C LEU A 917 13.13 9.80 -60.50
N LYS A 918 13.98 8.78 -60.58
CA LYS A 918 15.12 8.73 -61.50
C LYS A 918 15.11 7.40 -62.24
N LEU A 919 14.53 7.39 -63.44
CA LEU A 919 14.55 6.22 -64.32
C LEU A 919 15.86 6.22 -65.13
N ARG A 920 16.38 5.03 -65.41
CA ARG A 920 17.52 4.81 -66.32
C ARG A 920 17.07 3.85 -67.40
N GLY A 921 17.16 4.27 -68.67
CA GLY A 921 16.79 3.42 -69.80
C GLY A 921 17.66 2.15 -69.86
N GLY A 922 17.04 1.01 -70.13
CA GLY A 922 17.72 -0.28 -70.32
C GLY A 922 18.11 -1.03 -69.04
N SER A 923 17.96 -0.46 -67.84
CA SER A 923 17.96 -1.22 -66.58
C SER A 923 16.52 -1.68 -66.29
N GLY A 924 16.28 -2.97 -66.05
CA GLY A 924 14.92 -3.51 -65.80
C GLY A 924 14.57 -4.74 -66.62
N TYR A 925 15.37 -5.09 -67.64
CA TYR A 925 15.21 -6.31 -68.42
C TYR A 925 15.28 -7.60 -67.60
N GLU A 926 15.97 -7.57 -66.45
CA GLU A 926 16.06 -8.68 -65.50
C GLU A 926 14.68 -9.19 -65.06
N VAL A 927 13.67 -8.31 -64.97
CA VAL A 927 12.29 -8.69 -64.61
C VAL A 927 11.61 -9.51 -65.71
N LEU A 928 11.97 -9.28 -66.98
CA LEU A 928 11.49 -10.06 -68.13
C LEU A 928 12.31 -11.33 -68.37
N GLU A 929 13.49 -11.45 -67.76
CA GLU A 929 14.39 -12.62 -67.84
C GLU A 929 14.23 -13.57 -66.64
N ALA A 930 13.61 -13.11 -65.55
CA ALA A 930 13.45 -13.87 -64.32
C ALA A 930 12.64 -15.17 -64.50
N SER A 931 13.20 -16.29 -64.01
CA SER A 931 12.65 -17.64 -64.16
C SER A 931 11.57 -18.00 -63.11
N GLN A 932 11.21 -17.06 -62.22
CA GLN A 932 10.35 -17.32 -61.05
C GLN A 932 8.91 -16.83 -61.28
N SER A 933 8.10 -17.62 -62.00
CA SER A 933 6.72 -17.27 -62.35
C SER A 933 5.84 -16.93 -61.14
N LYS A 934 6.07 -17.58 -59.98
CA LYS A 934 5.33 -17.32 -58.73
C LYS A 934 5.61 -15.95 -58.11
N GLU A 935 6.82 -15.46 -58.22
CA GLU A 935 7.20 -14.14 -57.69
C GLU A 935 6.54 -13.04 -58.53
N VAL A 936 6.56 -13.20 -59.86
CA VAL A 936 5.87 -12.30 -60.79
C VAL A 936 4.37 -12.28 -60.55
N THR A 937 3.72 -13.44 -60.37
CA THR A 937 2.28 -13.49 -60.06
C THR A 937 1.95 -12.78 -58.76
N ASN A 938 2.75 -13.00 -57.71
CA ASN A 938 2.52 -12.37 -56.41
C ASN A 938 2.68 -10.86 -56.47
N HIS A 939 3.75 -10.35 -57.10
CA HIS A 939 3.98 -8.90 -57.20
C HIS A 939 2.92 -8.20 -58.06
N ILE A 940 2.48 -8.83 -59.17
CA ILE A 940 1.39 -8.29 -60.00
C ILE A 940 0.06 -8.30 -59.24
N GLY A 941 -0.26 -9.38 -58.54
CA GLY A 941 -1.45 -9.49 -57.71
C GLY A 941 -1.49 -8.41 -56.62
N LEU A 942 -0.39 -8.25 -55.86
CA LEU A 942 -0.26 -7.21 -54.84
C LEU A 942 -0.42 -5.80 -55.41
N ALA A 943 0.17 -5.53 -56.58
CA ALA A 943 0.03 -4.23 -57.25
C ALA A 943 -1.40 -3.96 -57.72
N ALA A 944 -2.06 -4.98 -58.28
CA ALA A 944 -3.44 -4.92 -58.71
C ALA A 944 -4.39 -4.68 -57.53
N GLU A 945 -4.25 -5.43 -56.44
CA GLU A 945 -5.06 -5.30 -55.23
C GLU A 945 -4.85 -3.94 -54.57
N LEU A 946 -3.60 -3.51 -54.38
CA LEU A 946 -3.29 -2.23 -53.76
C LEU A 946 -3.89 -1.06 -54.53
N LEU A 947 -3.65 -0.96 -55.84
CA LEU A 947 -4.18 0.16 -56.62
C LEU A 947 -5.69 0.09 -56.79
N THR A 948 -6.27 -1.11 -56.87
CA THR A 948 -7.73 -1.28 -56.89
C THR A 948 -8.34 -0.77 -55.58
N ALA A 949 -7.78 -1.14 -54.42
CA ALA A 949 -8.22 -0.67 -53.11
C ALA A 949 -8.20 0.87 -53.01
N MET A 950 -7.18 1.53 -53.58
CA MET A 950 -7.14 3.00 -53.66
C MET A 950 -8.32 3.56 -54.48
N THR A 951 -8.60 2.97 -55.65
CA THR A 951 -9.71 3.43 -56.51
C THR A 951 -11.10 3.10 -55.98
N GLU A 952 -11.26 2.02 -55.21
CA GLU A 952 -12.52 1.67 -54.55
C GLU A 952 -12.79 2.58 -53.35
N THR A 953 -11.75 2.95 -52.61
CA THR A 953 -11.84 3.88 -51.49
C THR A 953 -12.24 5.28 -51.94
N TRP A 954 -11.60 5.77 -53.00
CA TRP A 954 -11.89 7.06 -53.61
C TRP A 954 -12.10 6.91 -55.12
N PRO A 955 -13.35 6.67 -55.55
CA PRO A 955 -13.68 6.60 -56.96
C PRO A 955 -13.29 7.89 -57.68
N PRO A 956 -12.67 7.82 -58.88
CA PRO A 956 -12.28 9.00 -59.68
C PRO A 956 -13.40 10.00 -59.97
N SER A 957 -14.67 9.58 -59.84
CA SER A 957 -15.84 10.44 -60.03
C SER A 957 -16.17 11.32 -58.82
N GLN A 958 -15.64 11.00 -57.64
CA GLN A 958 -15.92 11.70 -56.38
C GLN A 958 -14.68 12.37 -55.79
N GLY A 959 -13.49 11.79 -55.99
CA GLY A 959 -12.24 12.27 -55.42
C GLY A 959 -12.16 12.14 -53.89
N PRO A 960 -10.98 12.37 -53.30
CA PRO A 960 -10.80 12.37 -51.85
C PRO A 960 -11.44 13.62 -51.22
N VAL A 961 -12.33 13.42 -50.24
CA VAL A 961 -12.87 14.49 -49.40
C VAL A 961 -12.17 14.45 -48.05
N MET A 962 -10.93 14.93 -48.00
CA MET A 962 -10.13 14.98 -46.76
C MET A 962 -9.21 16.20 -46.75
N ALA A 963 -9.06 16.83 -45.58
CA ALA A 963 -8.06 17.88 -45.40
C ALA A 963 -6.69 17.27 -45.10
N VAL A 964 -5.60 17.98 -45.41
CA VAL A 964 -4.23 17.56 -45.05
C VAL A 964 -4.09 17.35 -43.54
N SER A 965 -4.78 18.14 -42.73
CA SER A 965 -4.75 17.98 -41.27
C SER A 965 -5.33 16.65 -40.79
N ASP A 966 -6.34 16.11 -41.49
CA ASP A 966 -6.93 14.81 -41.14
C ASP A 966 -5.99 13.67 -41.55
N LEU A 967 -5.36 13.79 -42.71
CA LEU A 967 -4.33 12.86 -43.16
C LEU A 967 -3.16 12.79 -42.17
N LYS A 968 -2.63 13.95 -41.78
CA LYS A 968 -1.55 14.05 -40.77
C LYS A 968 -1.96 13.39 -39.45
N SER A 969 -3.17 13.67 -38.97
CA SER A 969 -3.70 13.07 -37.74
C SER A 969 -3.81 11.54 -37.80
N GLU A 970 -4.20 11.00 -38.95
CA GLU A 970 -4.30 9.56 -39.15
C GLU A 970 -2.92 8.89 -39.22
N LEU A 971 -1.98 9.49 -39.97
CA LEU A 971 -0.60 9.00 -40.06
C LEU A 971 0.11 9.00 -38.70
N GLU A 972 -0.04 10.09 -37.94
CA GLU A 972 0.48 10.16 -36.56
C GLU A 972 -0.16 9.09 -35.66
N SER A 973 -1.47 8.87 -35.79
CA SER A 973 -2.20 7.86 -35.02
C SER A 973 -1.67 6.46 -35.27
N MET A 974 -1.37 6.11 -36.53
CA MET A 974 -0.82 4.80 -36.89
C MET A 974 0.65 4.67 -36.45
N LEU A 975 1.49 5.66 -36.77
CA LEU A 975 2.93 5.57 -36.48
C LEU A 975 3.21 5.56 -34.97
N ASN A 976 2.45 6.33 -34.17
CA ASN A 976 2.61 6.40 -32.72
C ASN A 976 2.24 5.09 -31.98
N GLN A 977 1.65 4.12 -32.67
CA GLN A 977 1.40 2.79 -32.13
C GLN A 977 2.62 1.87 -32.25
N LEU A 978 3.57 2.18 -33.13
CA LEU A 978 4.74 1.34 -33.37
C LEU A 978 5.87 1.62 -32.35
N PRO A 979 6.71 0.60 -32.04
CA PRO A 979 7.99 0.82 -31.37
C PRO A 979 8.84 1.85 -32.11
N ARG A 980 9.63 2.65 -31.38
CA ARG A 980 10.39 3.79 -31.96
C ARG A 980 11.31 3.40 -33.12
N ASP A 981 11.92 2.23 -33.06
CA ASP A 981 12.87 1.78 -34.10
C ASP A 981 12.10 1.37 -35.36
N THR A 982 11.06 0.55 -35.23
CA THR A 982 10.14 0.17 -36.31
C THR A 982 9.45 1.39 -36.91
N MET A 983 9.01 2.34 -36.08
CA MET A 983 8.39 3.59 -36.51
C MET A 983 9.32 4.37 -37.46
N ARG A 984 10.61 4.50 -37.14
CA ARG A 984 11.56 5.24 -37.99
C ARG A 984 11.75 4.54 -39.33
N GLU A 985 11.93 3.22 -39.32
CA GLU A 985 12.10 2.43 -40.53
C GLU A 985 10.87 2.52 -41.44
N VAL A 986 9.68 2.25 -40.89
CA VAL A 986 8.40 2.31 -41.61
C VAL A 986 8.15 3.73 -42.14
N ARG A 987 8.41 4.76 -41.33
CA ARG A 987 8.24 6.16 -41.73
C ARG A 987 9.12 6.51 -42.93
N ASP A 988 10.41 6.20 -42.86
CA ASP A 988 11.36 6.58 -43.90
C ASP A 988 11.09 5.84 -45.21
N LYS A 989 10.63 4.57 -45.11
CA LYS A 989 10.20 3.75 -46.25
C LYS A 989 8.94 4.31 -46.92
N LEU A 990 7.87 4.52 -46.15
CA LEU A 990 6.61 5.11 -46.64
C LEU A 990 6.81 6.50 -47.25
N ALA A 991 7.67 7.33 -46.63
CA ALA A 991 7.98 8.67 -47.12
C ALA A 991 8.50 8.67 -48.57
N ALA A 992 9.39 7.74 -48.89
CA ALA A 992 9.95 7.59 -50.23
C ALA A 992 8.97 6.89 -51.17
N ASP A 993 8.40 5.76 -50.75
CA ASP A 993 7.64 4.88 -51.65
C ASP A 993 6.29 5.49 -52.04
N TRP A 994 5.60 6.25 -51.18
CA TRP A 994 4.38 6.97 -51.59
C TRP A 994 4.67 8.03 -52.65
N GLN A 995 5.75 8.81 -52.49
CA GLN A 995 6.13 9.83 -53.46
C GLN A 995 6.58 9.20 -54.79
N ARG A 996 7.29 8.06 -54.73
CA ARG A 996 7.72 7.31 -55.91
C ARG A 996 6.54 6.68 -56.63
N LEU A 997 5.62 6.03 -55.91
CA LEU A 997 4.41 5.46 -56.49
C LEU A 997 3.58 6.52 -57.21
N ALA A 998 3.38 7.68 -56.58
CA ALA A 998 2.71 8.82 -57.20
C ALA A 998 3.37 9.23 -58.53
N ALA A 999 4.71 9.39 -58.52
CA ALA A 999 5.47 9.75 -59.71
C ALA A 999 5.42 8.66 -60.79
N LEU A 1000 5.49 7.37 -60.42
CA LEU A 1000 5.44 6.23 -61.33
C LEU A 1000 4.07 6.11 -62.01
N ILE A 1001 2.97 6.25 -61.26
CA ILE A 1001 1.62 6.20 -61.83
C ILE A 1001 1.44 7.30 -62.88
N VAL A 1002 1.80 8.55 -62.53
CA VAL A 1002 1.69 9.68 -63.46
C VAL A 1002 2.60 9.49 -64.68
N HIS A 1003 3.83 9.04 -64.47
CA HIS A 1003 4.77 8.78 -65.56
C HIS A 1003 4.26 7.69 -66.52
N ILE A 1004 3.84 6.54 -65.99
CA ILE A 1004 3.31 5.43 -66.77
C ILE A 1004 2.04 5.84 -67.55
N TYR A 1005 1.16 6.63 -66.91
CA TYR A 1005 -0.04 7.16 -67.55
C TYR A 1005 0.30 8.16 -68.67
N ASP A 1006 1.20 9.11 -68.44
CA ASP A 1006 1.55 10.16 -69.40
C ASP A 1006 2.29 9.60 -70.64
N ARG A 1007 2.99 8.47 -70.51
CA ARG A 1007 3.61 7.76 -71.66
C ARG A 1007 2.65 6.86 -72.44
N ALA A 1008 1.47 6.57 -71.93
CA ALA A 1008 0.50 5.69 -72.59
C ALA A 1008 -0.43 6.44 -73.56
N ASP A 1009 -0.89 5.78 -74.64
CA ASP A 1009 -2.00 6.30 -75.44
C ASP A 1009 -3.28 6.32 -74.59
N ARG A 1010 -3.93 7.48 -74.49
CA ARG A 1010 -5.12 7.71 -73.63
C ARG A 1010 -6.29 6.78 -73.92
N ASN A 1011 -6.37 6.27 -75.15
CA ASN A 1011 -7.42 5.36 -75.57
C ASN A 1011 -6.92 3.91 -75.65
N ILE A 1012 -5.72 3.60 -75.15
CA ILE A 1012 -5.09 2.29 -75.32
C ILE A 1012 -5.77 1.16 -74.58
N LEU A 1013 -6.71 1.45 -73.67
CA LEU A 1013 -7.55 0.45 -73.01
C LEU A 1013 -8.96 0.36 -73.64
N ASP A 1014 -9.31 1.23 -74.59
CA ASP A 1014 -10.56 1.14 -75.33
C ASP A 1014 -10.55 -0.12 -76.23
N PRO A 1015 -11.56 -1.01 -76.15
CA PRO A 1015 -11.68 -2.18 -77.04
C PRO A 1015 -11.72 -1.81 -78.54
N ASN A 1016 -12.08 -0.57 -78.87
CA ASN A 1016 -12.18 -0.08 -80.25
C ASN A 1016 -10.91 0.59 -80.76
N ASN A 1017 -9.90 0.81 -79.92
CA ASN A 1017 -8.63 1.36 -80.35
C ASN A 1017 -7.89 0.39 -81.29
N ARG A 1018 -7.49 0.88 -82.46
CA ARG A 1018 -6.74 0.09 -83.46
C ARG A 1018 -5.43 -0.46 -82.90
N ASN A 1019 -4.64 0.39 -82.24
CA ASN A 1019 -3.37 0.01 -81.61
C ASN A 1019 -3.59 -1.04 -80.53
N GLY A 1020 -4.65 -0.86 -79.73
CA GLY A 1020 -5.08 -1.83 -78.73
C GLY A 1020 -5.40 -3.21 -79.31
N ARG A 1021 -6.17 -3.28 -80.41
CA ARG A 1021 -6.46 -4.55 -81.10
C ARG A 1021 -5.21 -5.18 -81.73
N GLU A 1022 -4.29 -4.37 -82.21
CA GLU A 1022 -3.00 -4.83 -82.73
C GLU A 1022 -2.11 -5.41 -81.60
N LEU A 1023 -2.20 -4.90 -80.36
CA LEU A 1023 -1.56 -5.48 -79.17
C LEU A 1023 -2.24 -6.79 -78.72
N ASP A 1024 -3.58 -6.82 -78.70
CA ASP A 1024 -4.36 -8.02 -78.33
C ASP A 1024 -4.06 -9.19 -79.30
N THR A 1025 -3.83 -8.88 -80.58
CA THR A 1025 -3.44 -9.85 -81.62
C THR A 1025 -1.93 -10.03 -81.77
N GLN A 1026 -1.13 -9.38 -80.91
CA GLN A 1026 0.34 -9.45 -80.89
C GLN A 1026 1.03 -9.05 -82.22
N LYS A 1027 0.37 -8.22 -83.02
CA LYS A 1027 0.91 -7.68 -84.29
C LYS A 1027 1.81 -6.46 -84.08
N ARG A 1028 1.72 -5.84 -82.91
CA ARG A 1028 2.54 -4.70 -82.47
C ARG A 1028 3.24 -5.06 -81.16
N LEU A 1029 4.46 -4.56 -80.98
CA LEU A 1029 5.18 -4.63 -79.71
C LEU A 1029 4.73 -3.47 -78.81
N PRO A 1030 4.64 -3.69 -77.49
CA PRO A 1030 4.31 -2.60 -76.56
C PRO A 1030 5.42 -1.54 -76.57
N GLU A 1031 5.01 -0.27 -76.59
CA GLU A 1031 5.89 0.91 -76.51
C GLU A 1031 5.78 1.62 -75.15
N SER A 1032 4.90 1.14 -74.26
CA SER A 1032 4.77 1.63 -72.88
C SER A 1032 4.42 0.50 -71.92
N ALA A 1033 4.58 0.74 -70.62
CA ALA A 1033 4.23 -0.23 -69.59
C ALA A 1033 2.74 -0.61 -69.60
N VAL A 1034 1.83 0.31 -69.94
CA VAL A 1034 0.39 -0.02 -70.03
C VAL A 1034 0.07 -0.84 -71.27
N GLU A 1035 0.73 -0.58 -72.39
CA GLU A 1035 0.62 -1.43 -73.58
C GLU A 1035 1.12 -2.85 -73.30
N PHE A 1036 2.18 -2.97 -72.50
CA PHE A 1036 2.66 -4.26 -72.01
C PHE A 1036 1.61 -4.96 -71.15
N TYR A 1037 1.00 -4.28 -70.18
CA TYR A 1037 -0.08 -4.87 -69.37
C TYR A 1037 -1.27 -5.31 -70.22
N ARG A 1038 -1.66 -4.53 -71.23
CA ARG A 1038 -2.71 -4.89 -72.20
C ARG A 1038 -2.36 -6.14 -72.99
N MET A 1039 -1.15 -6.21 -73.52
CA MET A 1039 -0.68 -7.41 -74.22
C MET A 1039 -0.69 -8.64 -73.30
N MET A 1040 -0.28 -8.49 -72.04
CA MET A 1040 -0.23 -9.60 -71.08
C MET A 1040 -1.62 -10.08 -70.66
N TYR A 1041 -2.55 -9.19 -70.30
CA TYR A 1041 -3.90 -9.65 -69.94
C TYR A 1041 -4.63 -10.22 -71.16
N SER A 1042 -4.48 -9.64 -72.36
CA SER A 1042 -5.10 -10.19 -73.57
C SER A 1042 -4.50 -11.55 -73.95
N PHE A 1043 -3.24 -11.82 -73.62
CA PHE A 1043 -2.64 -13.14 -73.81
C PHE A 1043 -3.17 -14.20 -72.84
N PHE A 1044 -3.44 -13.84 -71.58
CA PHE A 1044 -3.93 -14.79 -70.57
C PHE A 1044 -5.46 -14.92 -70.52
N LEU A 1045 -6.20 -13.87 -70.91
CA LEU A 1045 -7.67 -13.83 -70.94
C LEU A 1045 -8.26 -14.02 -72.36
N GLY A 1046 -7.48 -13.78 -73.41
CA GLY A 1046 -7.91 -13.88 -74.79
C GLY A 1046 -7.68 -15.28 -75.36
N ASN A 1047 -8.78 -16.01 -75.56
CA ASN A 1047 -8.90 -17.36 -76.14
C ASN A 1047 -7.92 -18.42 -75.63
#